data_AF-A0A671UZ76-F1
#
_entry.id   AF-A0A671UZ76-F1
#
_cell.length_a   1.000
_cell.length_b   1.000
_cell.length_c   1.000
_cell.angle_alpha   90.00
_cell.angle_beta   90.00
_cell.angle_gamma   90.00
#
_symmetry.space_group_name_H-M   'P 1'
#
loop_
_entity.id
_entity.type
_entity.pdbx_description
1 polymer ?
#
loop_
_entity_poly.entity_id
_entity_poly.type
_entity_poly.pdbx_seq_one_letter_code
_entity_poly.pdbx_strand_id
1 'polypeptide(L)'
;MASCQEFEVTVHTSPGPTCGTYNRLWLNLIGSQGETPPISVNEGDHHLLPGSVCPVLVRANEPLGGLVLIRLHLEARTGYPNLDWHCSRVEVREVEDGRAEEGGRGGTEPEGPEVQVFLCDRWLRTADGDVELRSGKCKTSLSERDPAHWTFTLLSINVSSIEFFISPPAVCLLKDETDEKLKQQRLKQLQNQQKLIRWCKFVDGAPFCLDVKSVTELGPNLSYTHKSPAPNLHYLRGFDGRAEAWKSFSELETFFTHSGHQNNTARFVHAHWAEDWYFGYQCLNGCNPLLLRQTRLLPPNLAVTSDMLRPFLPEGSSLELELQVSVWSPDLQLLVKICCYFSSSTRCCLIRQKGTVYLLDYEVLDGIMANVVNGKQTYLSAPLCLLHLNQQGQLLPIAIQLQQTPGPQNPVFLPSDNGCDWLLAKIWVHSSDFHCHQLASHYLRTHMMGELICVATLRHLPEVHPLHQLLMPHVRTSLQINLKARASLLAAGGVFDKACGCGLPALPVLLSRASERINYRSLCVPDDLMDRGLDDLPQSFYAQDARRLWDSLHRFVVSWVDLYYRGDDDVQLDSELQHWITDINTHGFTHDSGFPSSFQTRAEVSKFVTMIVFCCSALHAAVNFSQLDFSLWMPNCPASMLRPPPQVKGAVTEDDIVSFLPDVNSTCRVLMMLALLSQPATNFVALCHYKEAIFRDDAHRRLVEAVQAELKAITDDITERNSQLELPYPYLSPDCIENSVAI
;
A
#
# COMPACT_ATOMS: atom_id res chain seq x y z
N MET A 1 28.11 50.87 19.95
CA MET A 1 28.45 49.63 19.23
C MET A 1 27.32 48.67 19.54
N ALA A 2 26.54 48.25 18.53
CA ALA A 2 25.55 47.19 18.74
C ALA A 2 26.30 45.93 19.19
N SER A 3 25.80 45.20 20.19
CA SER A 3 26.43 43.95 20.61
C SER A 3 26.33 42.96 19.45
N CYS A 4 27.45 42.35 19.08
CA CYS A 4 27.50 41.31 18.07
C CYS A 4 26.88 40.06 18.69
N GLN A 5 25.74 39.59 18.17
CA GLN A 5 25.16 38.33 18.65
C GLN A 5 26.10 37.19 18.27
N GLU A 6 26.55 36.43 19.26
CA GLU A 6 27.35 35.23 19.07
C GLU A 6 26.48 33.99 19.32
N PHE A 7 26.65 32.97 18.47
CA PHE A 7 25.92 31.71 18.57
C PHE A 7 26.92 30.57 18.58
N GLU A 8 26.76 29.65 19.52
CA GLU A 8 27.39 28.34 19.46
C GLU A 8 26.47 27.40 18.69
N VAL A 9 26.97 26.88 17.58
CA VAL A 9 26.26 25.97 16.68
C VAL A 9 26.93 24.61 16.73
N THR A 10 26.17 23.56 17.03
CA THR A 10 26.67 22.20 17.10
C THR A 10 26.04 21.36 16.00
N VAL A 11 26.87 20.86 15.09
CA VAL A 11 26.43 19.99 13.98
C VAL A 11 26.65 18.52 14.34
N HIS A 12 25.61 17.71 14.20
CA HIS A 12 25.67 16.28 14.51
C HIS A 12 25.63 15.43 13.23
N THR A 13 26.67 14.63 13.02
CA THR A 13 26.70 13.58 11.99
C THR A 13 26.07 12.31 12.55
N SER A 14 25.26 11.62 11.74
CA SER A 14 24.66 10.35 12.19
C SER A 14 25.71 9.25 12.43
N PRO A 15 25.47 8.31 13.34
CA PRO A 15 26.47 7.31 13.75
C PRO A 15 26.67 6.16 12.75
N GLY A 16 25.88 6.10 11.67
CA GLY A 16 25.96 5.02 10.69
C GLY A 16 27.32 5.00 9.97
N PRO A 17 27.83 3.81 9.59
CA PRO A 17 29.21 3.64 9.10
C PRO A 17 29.52 4.44 7.83
N THR A 18 28.51 4.78 7.02
CA THR A 18 28.64 5.56 5.79
C THR A 18 28.13 7.00 5.92
N CYS A 19 27.75 7.44 7.13
CA CYS A 19 27.12 8.73 7.34
C CYS A 19 28.09 9.93 7.30
N GLY A 20 29.40 9.70 7.39
CA GLY A 20 30.41 10.75 7.36
C GLY A 20 30.84 11.17 5.95
N THR A 21 31.52 12.32 5.86
CA THR A 21 32.02 12.88 4.60
C THR A 21 33.39 13.56 4.74
N TYR A 22 34.09 13.70 3.62
CA TYR A 22 35.31 14.52 3.48
C TYR A 22 35.05 15.88 2.81
N ASN A 23 33.81 16.12 2.38
CA ASN A 23 33.38 17.37 1.78
C ASN A 23 33.37 18.50 2.82
N ARG A 24 33.50 19.75 2.36
CA ARG A 24 33.42 20.93 3.22
C ARG A 24 31.95 21.30 3.45
N LEU A 25 31.57 21.54 4.69
CA LEU A 25 30.24 22.01 5.07
C LEU A 25 30.29 23.50 5.39
N TRP A 26 29.47 24.27 4.68
CA TRP A 26 29.19 25.66 4.98
C TRP A 26 27.85 25.80 5.68
N LEU A 27 27.77 26.73 6.64
CA LEU A 27 26.58 26.98 7.45
C LEU A 27 26.27 28.48 7.53
N ASN A 28 24.99 28.83 7.43
CA ASN A 28 24.49 30.19 7.71
C ASN A 28 23.31 30.12 8.68
N LEU A 29 23.25 31.06 9.62
CA LEU A 29 22.09 31.27 10.46
C LEU A 29 21.20 32.34 9.84
N ILE A 30 19.90 32.06 9.73
CA ILE A 30 18.91 32.98 9.15
C ILE A 30 17.88 33.27 10.24
N GLY A 31 17.89 34.50 10.74
CA GLY A 31 16.87 34.99 11.67
C GLY A 31 15.81 35.83 10.97
N SER A 32 14.78 36.23 11.72
CA SER A 32 13.68 37.09 11.26
C SER A 32 14.15 38.44 10.66
N GLN A 33 15.29 38.98 11.11
CA GLN A 33 15.79 40.31 10.74
C GLN A 33 17.02 40.30 9.82
N GLY A 34 17.73 39.17 9.71
CA GLY A 34 18.97 39.09 8.93
C GLY A 34 19.47 37.67 8.71
N GLU A 35 20.64 37.53 8.09
CA GLU A 35 21.36 36.26 7.95
C GLU A 35 22.87 36.48 8.21
N THR A 36 23.55 35.45 8.71
CA THR A 36 24.99 35.47 8.88
C THR A 36 25.72 35.17 7.57
N PRO A 37 26.97 35.63 7.40
CA PRO A 37 27.86 35.10 6.38
C PRO A 37 28.04 33.58 6.53
N PRO A 38 28.35 32.85 5.44
CA PRO A 38 28.63 31.42 5.50
C PRO A 38 29.91 31.15 6.29
N ILE A 39 29.85 30.20 7.23
CA ILE A 39 31.00 29.73 7.99
C ILE A 39 31.29 28.25 7.69
N SER A 40 32.57 27.90 7.63
CA SER A 40 33.03 26.53 7.41
C SER A 40 33.00 25.76 8.74
N VAL A 41 32.28 24.64 8.79
CA VAL A 41 32.07 23.86 10.03
C VAL A 41 33.25 22.90 10.29
N ASN A 42 33.86 22.38 9.22
CA ASN A 42 34.86 21.30 9.30
C ASN A 42 36.23 21.72 8.75
N GLU A 43 36.71 22.88 9.20
CA GLU A 43 38.08 23.35 8.99
C GLU A 43 39.01 22.94 10.16
N GLY A 44 40.29 22.76 9.87
CA GLY A 44 41.28 22.32 10.86
C GLY A 44 41.05 20.87 11.32
N ASP A 45 40.95 20.68 12.63
CA ASP A 45 40.81 19.37 13.31
C ASP A 45 39.36 18.86 13.35
N HIS A 46 38.39 19.64 12.89
CA HIS A 46 36.99 19.24 12.86
C HIS A 46 36.68 18.41 11.61
N HIS A 47 36.18 17.19 11.81
CA HIS A 47 35.85 16.26 10.72
C HIS A 47 34.41 15.74 10.87
N LEU A 48 33.70 15.65 9.75
CA LEU A 48 32.34 15.11 9.68
C LEU A 48 32.37 13.58 9.57
N LEU A 49 32.93 12.93 10.58
CA LEU A 49 33.00 11.47 10.68
C LEU A 49 31.67 10.89 11.20
N PRO A 50 31.38 9.59 10.98
CA PRO A 50 30.24 8.93 11.61
C PRO A 50 30.15 9.20 13.11
N GLY A 51 29.02 9.74 13.56
CA GLY A 51 28.75 10.05 14.96
C GLY A 51 29.48 11.28 15.50
N SER A 52 30.17 12.05 14.66
CA SER A 52 30.89 13.24 15.10
C SER A 52 29.93 14.35 15.53
N VAL A 53 30.42 15.17 16.47
CA VAL A 53 29.77 16.37 16.98
C VAL A 53 30.74 17.53 16.76
N CYS A 54 30.36 18.49 15.93
CA CYS A 54 31.23 19.59 15.50
C CYS A 54 30.65 20.92 15.99
N PRO A 55 31.15 21.48 17.10
CA PRO A 55 30.79 22.82 17.54
C PRO A 55 31.52 23.88 16.71
N VAL A 56 30.83 24.97 16.38
CA VAL A 56 31.37 26.15 15.70
C VAL A 56 30.77 27.42 16.28
N LEU A 57 31.59 28.45 16.45
CA LEU A 57 31.14 29.77 16.90
C LEU A 57 30.77 30.63 15.68
N VAL A 58 29.55 31.14 15.65
CA VAL A 58 29.02 31.97 14.57
C VAL A 58 28.77 33.38 15.09
N ARG A 59 29.31 34.38 14.40
CA ARG A 59 29.15 35.79 14.75
C ARG A 59 28.23 36.49 13.76
N ALA A 60 27.20 37.14 14.26
CA ALA A 60 26.30 37.93 13.42
C ALA A 60 26.85 39.36 13.25
N ASN A 61 26.98 39.82 12.01
CA ASN A 61 27.40 41.19 11.72
C ASN A 61 26.33 42.23 12.08
N GLU A 62 25.06 41.81 12.08
CA GLU A 62 23.87 42.60 12.38
C GLU A 62 22.91 41.74 13.23
N PRO A 63 21.98 42.34 13.99
CA PRO A 63 20.98 41.59 14.75
C PRO A 63 20.17 40.64 13.86
N LEU A 64 20.09 39.35 14.24
CA LEU A 64 19.32 38.34 13.50
C LEU A 64 17.85 38.31 13.91
N GLY A 65 17.51 38.84 15.10
CA GLY A 65 16.22 38.60 15.73
C GLY A 65 16.05 37.12 16.10
N GLY A 66 14.80 36.63 16.16
CA GLY A 66 14.56 35.19 16.39
C GLY A 66 15.08 34.35 15.22
N LEU A 67 15.81 33.27 15.52
CA LEU A 67 16.30 32.32 14.51
C LEU A 67 15.14 31.55 13.87
N VAL A 68 15.19 31.37 12.55
CA VAL A 68 14.10 30.81 11.75
C VAL A 68 14.56 29.62 10.91
N LEU A 69 15.70 29.76 10.22
CA LEU A 69 16.28 28.73 9.37
C LEU A 69 17.79 28.57 9.62
N ILE A 70 18.30 27.39 9.31
CA ILE A 70 19.74 27.14 9.12
C ILE A 70 19.94 26.70 7.68
N ARG A 71 20.85 27.36 6.96
CA ARG A 71 21.25 26.92 5.61
C ARG A 71 22.54 26.12 5.71
N LEU A 72 22.53 24.93 5.13
CA LEU A 72 23.67 24.03 4.99
C LEU A 72 24.03 23.91 3.51
N HIS A 73 25.32 23.96 3.18
CA HIS A 73 25.81 23.76 1.83
C HIS A 73 27.02 22.82 1.85
N LEU A 74 26.93 21.72 1.12
CA LEU A 74 28.00 20.72 1.04
C LEU A 74 28.82 20.92 -0.24
N GLU A 75 30.11 21.18 -0.10
CA GLU A 75 31.03 21.47 -1.20
C GLU A 75 32.09 20.37 -1.35
N ALA A 76 32.28 19.88 -2.58
CA ALA A 76 33.30 18.87 -2.87
C ALA A 76 34.71 19.42 -2.63
N ARG A 77 35.55 18.65 -1.91
CA ARG A 77 36.93 19.06 -1.62
C ARG A 77 37.91 18.42 -2.61
N THR A 78 38.67 19.25 -3.31
CA THR A 78 39.71 18.78 -4.25
C THR A 78 40.70 17.83 -3.57
N GLY A 79 40.92 16.67 -4.17
CA GLY A 79 41.83 15.64 -3.65
C GLY A 79 41.22 14.65 -2.65
N TYR A 80 39.94 14.80 -2.29
CA TYR A 80 39.21 13.88 -1.41
C TYR A 80 38.04 13.21 -2.13
N PRO A 81 37.59 12.02 -1.69
CA PRO A 81 36.38 11.41 -2.21
C PRO A 81 35.14 12.30 -1.96
N ASN A 82 34.33 12.52 -3.01
CA ASN A 82 33.05 13.21 -2.88
C ASN A 82 32.01 12.24 -2.30
N LEU A 83 31.80 12.29 -0.99
CA LEU A 83 30.88 11.40 -0.27
C LEU A 83 29.65 12.16 0.21
N ASP A 84 28.50 11.54 0.03
CA ASP A 84 27.25 12.00 0.65
C ASP A 84 27.39 12.04 2.17
N TRP A 85 26.71 12.98 2.82
CA TRP A 85 26.80 13.19 4.27
C TRP A 85 25.42 13.06 4.91
N HIS A 86 25.29 12.26 5.97
CA HIS A 86 24.02 12.18 6.71
C HIS A 86 24.05 13.07 7.95
N CYS A 87 23.32 14.18 7.87
CA CYS A 87 23.16 15.11 8.97
C CYS A 87 22.00 14.65 9.87
N SER A 88 22.28 14.47 11.16
CA SER A 88 21.24 14.14 12.15
C SER A 88 20.43 15.39 12.51
N ARG A 89 21.11 16.39 13.06
CA ARG A 89 20.50 17.65 13.53
C ARG A 89 21.58 18.72 13.70
N VAL A 90 21.12 19.96 13.84
CA VAL A 90 21.93 21.11 14.21
C VAL A 90 21.34 21.76 15.46
N GLU A 91 22.15 22.00 16.47
CA GLU A 91 21.75 22.66 17.72
C GLU A 91 22.35 24.06 17.75
N VAL A 92 21.59 25.06 18.18
CA VAL A 92 22.03 26.46 18.25
C VAL A 92 21.74 27.04 19.62
N ARG A 93 22.75 27.65 20.23
CA ARG A 93 22.68 28.35 21.51
C ARG A 93 23.20 29.76 21.34
N GLU A 94 22.42 30.77 21.73
CA GLU A 94 22.92 32.15 21.81
C GLU A 94 23.87 32.28 23.02
N VAL A 95 25.01 32.94 22.81
CA VAL A 95 26.01 33.16 23.85
C VAL A 95 25.69 34.48 24.55
N GLU A 96 25.39 34.41 25.84
CA GLU A 96 25.17 35.63 26.64
C GLU A 96 26.50 36.35 26.89
N ASP A 97 26.53 37.64 26.55
CA ASP A 97 27.68 38.51 26.79
C ASP A 97 27.90 38.64 28.31
N GLY A 98 29.02 38.13 28.81
CA GLY A 98 29.33 37.99 30.25
C GLY A 98 29.55 39.30 31.03
N ARG A 99 28.67 40.28 30.90
CA ARG A 99 28.60 41.47 31.77
C ARG A 99 27.51 41.28 32.84
N ALA A 100 27.65 40.22 33.64
CA ALA A 100 27.05 40.24 34.97
C ALA A 100 27.91 41.18 35.83
N GLU A 101 27.40 42.38 36.12
CA GLU A 101 27.94 43.23 37.17
C GLU A 101 28.00 42.42 38.47
N GLU A 102 29.18 42.36 39.10
CA GLU A 102 29.35 41.89 40.47
C GLU A 102 28.50 42.75 41.41
N GLY A 103 27.27 42.33 41.69
CA GLY A 103 26.39 43.12 42.55
C GLY A 103 25.05 42.47 42.87
N GLY A 104 25.05 41.49 43.79
CA GLY A 104 23.83 41.15 44.55
C GLY A 104 23.60 39.66 44.75
N ARG A 105 23.91 39.17 45.96
CA ARG A 105 23.42 37.88 46.45
C ARG A 105 21.88 37.93 46.62
N GLY A 106 21.17 37.05 45.92
CA GLY A 106 19.84 36.60 46.32
C GLY A 106 18.83 36.49 45.17
N GLY A 107 18.54 35.26 44.74
CA GLY A 107 17.43 34.94 43.83
C GLY A 107 17.85 33.93 42.77
N THR A 108 17.14 32.79 42.72
CA THR A 108 17.03 31.76 41.65
C THR A 108 18.04 31.82 40.50
N GLU A 109 18.78 30.71 40.30
CA GLU A 109 19.61 30.47 39.12
C GLU A 109 18.88 30.92 37.83
N PRO A 110 19.52 31.72 36.95
CA PRO A 110 18.94 32.04 35.66
C PRO A 110 18.87 30.76 34.84
N GLU A 111 17.68 30.41 34.32
CA GLU A 111 17.57 29.43 33.24
C GLU A 111 18.44 29.93 32.09
N GLY A 112 19.53 29.21 31.78
CA GLY A 112 20.45 29.59 30.70
C GLY A 112 19.76 29.63 29.33
N PRO A 113 20.39 30.23 28.31
CA PRO A 113 19.80 30.42 26.99
C PRO A 113 19.33 29.09 26.39
N GLU A 114 18.07 29.05 25.97
CA GLU A 114 17.40 27.86 25.45
C GLU A 114 18.07 27.37 24.15
N VAL A 115 18.46 26.09 24.11
CA VAL A 115 19.04 25.47 22.90
C VAL A 115 17.95 25.21 21.87
N GLN A 116 18.09 25.80 20.69
CA GLN A 116 17.20 25.55 19.56
C GLN A 116 17.70 24.37 18.72
N VAL A 117 16.84 23.39 18.46
CA VAL A 117 17.18 22.21 17.66
C VAL A 117 16.53 22.30 16.28
N PHE A 118 17.35 22.12 15.26
CA PHE A 118 16.99 22.05 13.85
C PHE A 118 17.19 20.62 13.37
N LEU A 119 16.08 19.89 13.21
CA LEU A 119 16.11 18.52 12.71
C LEU A 119 16.46 18.48 11.23
N CYS A 120 17.33 17.54 10.86
CA CYS A 120 17.74 17.32 9.47
C CYS A 120 17.35 15.92 9.00
N ASP A 121 17.86 14.92 9.71
CA ASP A 121 17.70 13.47 9.50
C ASP A 121 17.65 13.05 8.02
N ARG A 122 18.62 13.53 7.23
CA ARG A 122 18.69 13.26 5.80
C ARG A 122 20.13 13.25 5.28
N TRP A 123 20.30 12.61 4.13
CA TRP A 123 21.50 12.68 3.31
C TRP A 123 21.55 14.00 2.54
N LEU A 124 22.70 14.66 2.59
CA LEU A 124 23.08 15.83 1.81
C LEU A 124 24.15 15.42 0.81
N ARG A 125 23.97 15.86 -0.43
CA ARG A 125 24.90 15.65 -1.54
C ARG A 125 25.37 16.99 -2.04
N THR A 126 26.55 17.03 -2.65
CA THR A 126 27.07 18.26 -3.26
C THR A 126 26.19 18.76 -4.42
N ALA A 127 25.41 17.88 -5.03
CA ALA A 127 24.44 18.22 -6.06
C ALA A 127 23.15 18.87 -5.52
N ASP A 128 22.87 18.77 -4.22
CA ASP A 128 21.64 19.32 -3.64
C ASP A 128 21.71 20.85 -3.48
N GLY A 129 22.91 21.43 -3.50
CA GLY A 129 23.13 22.86 -3.28
C GLY A 129 22.83 23.26 -1.84
N ASP A 130 22.05 24.33 -1.67
CA ASP A 130 21.65 24.82 -0.35
C ASP A 130 20.47 24.04 0.22
N VAL A 131 20.65 23.50 1.43
CA VAL A 131 19.62 22.80 2.21
C VAL A 131 19.25 23.64 3.42
N GLU A 132 17.99 24.07 3.49
CA GLU A 132 17.49 24.93 4.57
C GLU A 132 16.69 24.10 5.58
N LEU A 133 17.15 24.07 6.83
CA LEU A 133 16.51 23.41 7.97
C LEU A 133 15.65 24.41 8.74
N ARG A 134 14.50 23.94 9.22
CA ARG A 134 13.52 24.75 9.94
C ARG A 134 13.64 24.53 11.44
N SER A 135 13.38 25.58 12.22
CA SER A 135 13.29 25.43 13.68
C SER A 135 12.09 24.52 14.04
N GLY A 136 12.25 23.67 15.06
CA GLY A 136 11.16 22.81 15.56
C GLY A 136 9.99 23.57 16.20
N LYS A 137 10.15 24.86 16.50
CA LYS A 137 9.08 25.69 17.08
C LYS A 137 8.23 26.30 15.97
N CYS A 138 7.10 25.68 15.66
CA CYS A 138 6.01 26.44 15.05
C CYS A 138 5.39 27.30 16.15
N LYS A 139 5.19 28.60 15.92
CA LYS A 139 4.28 29.39 16.76
C LYS A 139 2.84 29.02 16.42
N THR A 140 2.47 27.75 16.62
CA THR A 140 1.09 27.30 16.45
C THR A 140 0.34 27.52 17.76
N SER A 141 -0.89 28.01 17.63
CA SER A 141 -1.91 28.10 18.70
C SER A 141 -2.29 26.75 19.36
N LEU A 142 -1.53 25.68 19.13
CA LEU A 142 -1.71 24.37 19.76
C LEU A 142 -1.27 24.39 21.23
N SER A 143 -0.25 25.19 21.59
CA SER A 143 0.25 25.30 22.97
C SER A 143 -0.65 26.11 23.91
N GLU A 144 -1.67 26.81 23.39
CA GLU A 144 -2.60 27.64 24.17
C GLU A 144 -4.01 27.03 24.29
N ARG A 145 -4.20 25.76 23.90
CA ARG A 145 -5.49 25.07 24.05
C ARG A 145 -5.62 24.51 25.47
N ASP A 146 -6.51 25.16 26.24
CA ASP A 146 -6.91 24.86 27.62
C ASP A 146 -7.22 23.35 27.85
N PRO A 147 -6.55 22.67 28.80
CA PRO A 147 -6.79 21.25 29.13
C PRO A 147 -7.98 21.10 30.09
N ALA A 148 -9.14 21.62 29.73
CA ALA A 148 -10.36 21.37 30.50
C ALA A 148 -11.09 20.15 29.93
N HIS A 149 -10.97 19.00 30.61
CA HIS A 149 -11.82 17.79 30.56
C HIS A 149 -11.14 16.43 30.37
N TRP A 150 -9.92 16.17 30.87
CA TRP A 150 -9.47 14.78 30.98
C TRP A 150 -8.76 14.53 32.32
N THR A 151 -9.44 13.84 33.22
CA THR A 151 -8.93 13.49 34.56
C THR A 151 -7.79 12.47 34.46
N PHE A 152 -6.63 12.86 34.96
CA PHE A 152 -5.40 12.06 35.04
C PHE A 152 -5.53 10.90 36.04
N THR A 153 -5.03 9.73 35.66
CA THR A 153 -4.51 8.74 36.63
C THR A 153 -3.08 8.41 36.23
N LEU A 154 -2.11 8.89 37.00
CA LEU A 154 -0.68 8.61 36.80
C LEU A 154 -0.35 7.26 37.45
N LEU A 155 0.10 6.29 36.64
CA LEU A 155 0.87 5.15 37.13
C LEU A 155 2.33 5.34 36.72
N SER A 156 3.19 5.27 37.74
CA SER A 156 4.64 5.44 37.69
C SER A 156 5.34 4.42 36.78
N ILE A 157 6.05 4.89 35.76
CA ILE A 157 7.00 4.09 34.98
C ILE A 157 8.43 4.50 35.37
N ASN A 158 9.24 3.48 35.66
CA ASN A 158 10.64 3.56 36.06
C ASN A 158 11.50 3.82 34.80
N VAL A 159 12.25 4.93 34.77
CA VAL A 159 13.03 5.37 33.60
C VAL A 159 14.51 5.10 33.83
N SER A 160 15.07 4.13 33.10
CA SER A 160 16.52 3.99 32.92
C SER A 160 16.86 3.84 31.44
N SER A 161 16.63 4.92 30.68
CA SER A 161 17.19 5.22 29.35
C SER A 161 16.75 6.65 29.01
N ILE A 162 17.62 7.64 29.16
CA ILE A 162 17.32 9.02 28.76
C ILE A 162 17.51 9.08 27.24
N GLU A 163 16.45 8.80 26.47
CA GLU A 163 16.36 9.34 25.10
C GLU A 163 16.04 10.83 25.25
N PHE A 164 16.93 11.69 24.76
CA PHE A 164 16.70 13.14 24.73
C PHE A 164 15.43 13.43 23.93
N PHE A 165 14.46 14.11 24.54
CA PHE A 165 13.25 14.58 23.87
C PHE A 165 13.61 15.64 22.83
N ILE A 166 13.77 15.23 21.58
CA ILE A 166 13.95 16.11 20.44
C ILE A 166 12.57 16.55 19.95
N SER A 167 12.29 17.86 19.94
CA SER A 167 11.04 18.38 19.37
C SER A 167 10.99 18.11 17.86
N PRO A 168 9.88 17.57 17.31
CA PRO A 168 9.73 17.28 15.89
C PRO A 168 9.75 18.57 15.03
N PRO A 169 9.86 18.46 13.70
CA PRO A 169 9.70 19.62 12.82
C PRO A 169 8.35 20.30 13.06
N ALA A 170 8.32 21.61 12.94
CA ALA A 170 7.13 22.44 13.05
C ALA A 170 6.05 22.07 12.01
N VAL A 171 5.18 21.10 12.31
CA VAL A 171 4.11 20.65 11.39
C VAL A 171 2.98 21.66 11.37
N CYS A 172 2.65 22.16 10.18
CA CYS A 172 1.65 23.21 10.01
C CYS A 172 1.10 23.30 8.58
N LEU A 173 -0.11 23.86 8.48
CA LEU A 173 -0.70 24.30 7.23
C LEU A 173 -0.10 25.64 6.82
N LEU A 174 -0.12 25.94 5.52
CA LEU A 174 0.40 27.20 4.99
C LEU A 174 -0.27 28.43 5.63
N LYS A 175 -1.55 28.34 5.96
CA LYS A 175 -2.30 29.44 6.62
C LYS A 175 -1.80 29.75 8.04
N ASP A 176 -1.20 28.78 8.72
CA ASP A 176 -0.70 28.92 10.10
C ASP A 176 0.76 29.39 10.11
N GLU A 177 1.41 29.42 8.94
CA GLU A 177 2.75 29.95 8.74
C GLU A 177 2.71 31.49 8.80
N THR A 178 3.27 32.11 9.84
CA THR A 178 3.26 33.59 9.97
C THR A 178 4.53 34.27 9.46
N ASP A 179 5.67 33.56 9.47
CA ASP A 179 6.95 34.13 9.05
C ASP A 179 7.12 34.04 7.52
N GLU A 180 7.39 35.17 6.87
CA GLU A 180 7.50 35.24 5.42
C GLU A 180 8.71 34.45 4.87
N LYS A 181 9.81 34.35 5.63
CA LYS A 181 10.97 33.54 5.22
C LYS A 181 10.63 32.05 5.20
N LEU A 182 9.81 31.59 6.15
CA LEU A 182 9.33 30.21 6.17
C LEU A 182 8.37 29.91 5.00
N LYS A 183 7.49 30.85 4.63
CA LYS A 183 6.64 30.72 3.44
C LYS A 183 7.48 30.65 2.16
N GLN A 184 8.48 31.51 2.03
CA GLN A 184 9.38 31.50 0.88
C GLN A 184 10.21 30.21 0.80
N GLN A 185 10.71 29.72 1.94
CA GLN A 185 11.43 28.44 2.00
C GLN A 185 10.51 27.28 1.59
N ARG A 186 9.27 27.24 2.09
CA ARG A 186 8.25 26.24 1.74
C ARG A 186 7.97 26.22 0.23
N LEU A 187 7.78 27.39 -0.37
CA LEU A 187 7.58 27.53 -1.82
C LEU A 187 8.81 27.06 -2.62
N LYS A 188 10.01 27.48 -2.22
CA LYS A 188 11.27 27.08 -2.88
C LYS A 188 11.49 25.58 -2.79
N GLN A 189 11.19 24.95 -1.65
CA GLN A 189 11.24 23.51 -1.46
C GLN A 189 10.35 22.78 -2.47
N LEU A 190 9.07 23.18 -2.57
CA LEU A 190 8.12 22.58 -3.52
C LEU A 190 8.57 22.77 -4.97
N GLN A 191 9.01 23.98 -5.36
CA GLN A 191 9.52 24.23 -6.70
C GLN A 191 10.75 23.38 -7.04
N ASN A 192 11.63 23.14 -6.08
CA ASN A 192 12.79 22.26 -6.26
C ASN A 192 12.36 20.79 -6.36
N GLN A 193 11.44 20.34 -5.50
CA GLN A 193 10.90 18.99 -5.55
C GLN A 193 10.21 18.72 -6.90
N GLN A 194 9.41 19.65 -7.42
CA GLN A 194 8.73 19.49 -8.72
C GLN A 194 9.68 19.42 -9.92
N LYS A 195 10.90 19.99 -9.81
CA LYS A 195 11.95 19.88 -10.83
C LYS A 195 12.65 18.53 -10.78
N LEU A 196 12.92 18.02 -9.57
CA LEU A 196 13.67 16.78 -9.35
C LEU A 196 12.79 15.53 -9.48
N ILE A 197 11.57 15.59 -8.94
CA ILE A 197 10.60 14.51 -8.90
C ILE A 197 9.61 14.72 -10.04
N ARG A 198 9.83 13.98 -11.15
CA ARG A 198 9.04 14.11 -12.37
C ARG A 198 8.25 12.83 -12.65
N TRP A 199 7.17 12.99 -13.39
CA TRP A 199 6.32 11.91 -13.85
C TRP A 199 6.85 11.30 -15.15
N CYS A 200 6.76 9.98 -15.29
CA CYS A 200 6.89 9.28 -16.55
C CYS A 200 5.79 8.23 -16.72
N LYS A 201 5.54 7.83 -17.96
CA LYS A 201 4.66 6.69 -18.26
C LYS A 201 5.48 5.42 -18.28
N PHE A 202 5.07 4.42 -17.50
CA PHE A 202 5.55 3.06 -17.66
C PHE A 202 4.78 2.33 -18.77
N VAL A 203 3.45 2.46 -18.76
CA VAL A 203 2.51 1.81 -19.68
C VAL A 203 1.43 2.83 -20.06
N ASP A 204 1.03 2.85 -21.33
CA ASP A 204 -0.09 3.70 -21.77
C ASP A 204 -1.42 3.22 -21.19
N GLY A 205 -2.21 4.16 -20.65
CA GLY A 205 -3.52 3.89 -20.03
C GLY A 205 -3.46 3.49 -18.55
N ALA A 206 -2.27 3.30 -17.99
CA ALA A 206 -2.08 3.04 -16.55
C ALA A 206 -1.55 4.30 -15.81
N PRO A 207 -1.61 4.34 -14.46
CA PRO A 207 -1.04 5.42 -13.68
C PRO A 207 0.44 5.68 -13.98
N PHE A 208 0.82 6.95 -13.96
CA PHE A 208 2.20 7.37 -14.15
C PHE A 208 3.03 6.99 -12.93
N CYS A 209 4.34 6.92 -13.13
CA CYS A 209 5.32 6.56 -12.10
C CYS A 209 6.45 7.58 -12.04
N LEU A 210 7.42 7.35 -11.15
CA LEU A 210 8.58 8.22 -11.01
C LEU A 210 9.51 8.12 -12.24
N ASP A 211 9.92 9.27 -12.79
CA ASP A 211 10.89 9.39 -13.89
C ASP A 211 12.34 9.19 -13.40
N VAL A 212 12.65 7.97 -13.00
CA VAL A 212 13.97 7.53 -12.56
C VAL A 212 14.28 6.16 -13.15
N LYS A 213 15.53 5.94 -13.56
CA LYS A 213 15.94 4.71 -14.27
C LYS A 213 16.56 3.64 -13.35
N SER A 214 16.98 4.02 -12.15
CA SER A 214 17.66 3.10 -11.23
C SER A 214 17.51 3.50 -9.77
N VAL A 215 17.72 2.54 -8.86
CA VAL A 215 17.77 2.80 -7.41
C VAL A 215 18.88 3.79 -7.05
N THR A 216 19.99 3.79 -7.79
CA THR A 216 21.09 4.75 -7.54
C THR A 216 20.65 6.19 -7.80
N GLU A 217 19.87 6.42 -8.86
CA GLU A 217 19.35 7.75 -9.22
C GLU A 217 18.23 8.21 -8.28
N LEU A 218 17.47 7.28 -7.68
CA LEU A 218 16.48 7.57 -6.62
C LEU A 218 17.13 8.27 -5.42
N GLY A 219 18.40 7.97 -5.17
CA GLY A 219 19.18 8.58 -4.10
C GLY A 219 18.86 8.02 -2.71
N PRO A 220 19.70 8.33 -1.71
CA PRO A 220 19.66 7.67 -0.42
C PRO A 220 18.50 8.10 0.48
N ASN A 221 17.89 9.27 0.25
CA ASN A 221 16.74 9.77 1.03
C ASN A 221 15.41 9.06 0.70
N LEU A 222 15.29 8.51 -0.50
CA LEU A 222 14.10 7.78 -0.96
C LEU A 222 14.35 6.27 -1.11
N SER A 223 15.59 5.83 -0.88
CA SER A 223 15.96 4.43 -0.84
C SER A 223 15.78 3.86 0.56
N TYR A 224 15.55 2.55 0.65
CA TYR A 224 15.46 1.83 1.92
C TYR A 224 16.15 0.47 1.84
N THR A 225 16.64 0.01 2.98
CA THR A 225 17.22 -1.34 3.08
C THR A 225 16.13 -2.34 3.41
N HIS A 226 15.77 -3.19 2.46
CA HIS A 226 14.94 -4.37 2.70
C HIS A 226 15.83 -5.53 3.15
N LYS A 227 15.67 -6.02 4.38
CA LYS A 227 16.42 -7.18 4.88
C LYS A 227 15.57 -8.44 4.74
N SER A 228 15.56 -9.03 3.56
CA SER A 228 14.85 -10.29 3.31
C SER A 228 15.53 -11.43 4.06
N PRO A 229 14.78 -12.30 4.78
CA PRO A 229 15.30 -13.62 5.09
C PRO A 229 15.58 -14.35 3.77
N ALA A 230 16.63 -15.18 3.73
CA ALA A 230 16.88 -16.03 2.57
C ALA A 230 15.86 -17.17 2.55
N PRO A 231 14.95 -17.27 1.57
CA PRO A 231 14.03 -18.39 1.51
C PRO A 231 14.82 -19.69 1.30
N ASN A 232 14.43 -20.77 1.99
CA ASN A 232 15.05 -22.07 1.77
C ASN A 232 14.55 -22.67 0.45
N LEU A 233 15.23 -22.38 -0.65
CA LEU A 233 14.88 -22.87 -1.99
C LEU A 233 15.58 -24.19 -2.35
N HIS A 234 16.14 -24.91 -1.38
CA HIS A 234 16.91 -26.14 -1.67
C HIS A 234 16.05 -27.21 -2.35
N TYR A 235 14.75 -27.25 -2.07
CA TYR A 235 13.81 -28.20 -2.68
C TYR A 235 13.60 -27.96 -4.20
N LEU A 236 13.95 -26.79 -4.73
CA LEU A 236 13.86 -26.47 -6.16
C LEU A 236 15.12 -26.86 -6.95
N ARG A 237 16.22 -27.16 -6.25
CA ARG A 237 17.52 -27.47 -6.86
C ARG A 237 17.38 -28.69 -7.77
N GLY A 238 17.73 -28.52 -9.05
CA GLY A 238 17.67 -29.59 -10.05
C GLY A 238 16.36 -29.66 -10.83
N PHE A 239 15.34 -28.89 -10.42
CA PHE A 239 14.11 -28.69 -11.20
C PHE A 239 14.18 -27.38 -12.02
N ASP A 240 14.86 -26.36 -11.51
CA ASP A 240 14.98 -25.02 -12.10
C ASP A 240 15.63 -24.98 -13.50
N GLY A 241 16.38 -26.02 -13.88
CA GLY A 241 16.94 -26.18 -15.22
C GLY A 241 16.09 -26.98 -16.22
N ARG A 242 15.01 -27.63 -15.80
CA ARG A 242 14.23 -28.57 -16.62
C ARG A 242 13.18 -27.85 -17.47
N ALA A 243 13.47 -27.58 -18.74
CA ALA A 243 12.55 -26.95 -19.70
C ALA A 243 11.56 -27.97 -20.36
N GLU A 244 11.10 -28.93 -19.57
CA GLU A 244 10.21 -30.02 -20.00
C GLU A 244 8.93 -30.01 -19.16
N ALA A 245 7.88 -30.64 -19.69
CA ALA A 245 6.62 -30.80 -18.98
C ALA A 245 6.77 -31.76 -17.78
N TRP A 246 5.91 -31.61 -16.79
CA TRP A 246 5.71 -32.62 -15.76
C TRP A 246 5.23 -33.93 -16.39
N LYS A 247 5.75 -35.07 -15.90
CA LYS A 247 5.44 -36.39 -16.49
C LYS A 247 4.10 -36.95 -16.02
N SER A 248 3.67 -36.60 -14.81
CA SER A 248 2.43 -37.08 -14.20
C SER A 248 2.11 -36.29 -12.93
N PHE A 249 0.89 -36.46 -12.41
CA PHE A 249 0.54 -36.00 -11.06
C PHE A 249 1.46 -36.58 -9.99
N SER A 250 1.91 -37.84 -10.11
CA SER A 250 2.85 -38.44 -9.15
C SER A 250 4.18 -37.67 -9.05
N GLU A 251 4.64 -37.04 -10.15
CA GLU A 251 5.83 -36.18 -10.10
C GLU A 251 5.55 -34.87 -9.36
N LEU A 252 4.38 -34.26 -9.58
CA LEU A 252 3.92 -33.08 -8.86
C LEU A 252 3.76 -33.36 -7.36
N GLU A 253 3.19 -34.51 -6.99
CA GLU A 253 3.07 -34.99 -5.60
C GLU A 253 4.43 -35.13 -4.92
N THR A 254 5.39 -35.73 -5.63
CA THR A 254 6.76 -35.86 -5.13
C THR A 254 7.38 -34.48 -4.92
N PHE A 255 7.21 -33.57 -5.86
CA PHE A 255 7.70 -32.19 -5.73
C PHE A 255 7.06 -31.47 -4.54
N PHE A 256 5.74 -31.55 -4.38
CA PHE A 256 5.00 -30.91 -3.30
C PHE A 256 5.41 -31.44 -1.92
N THR A 257 5.65 -32.75 -1.80
CA THR A 257 6.14 -33.36 -0.55
C THR A 257 7.45 -32.74 -0.08
N HIS A 258 8.32 -32.30 -0.99
CA HIS A 258 9.58 -31.64 -0.65
C HIS A 258 9.45 -30.13 -0.42
N SER A 259 8.53 -29.47 -1.14
CA SER A 259 8.38 -28.00 -1.11
C SER A 259 7.39 -27.48 -0.08
N GLY A 260 6.29 -28.19 0.17
CA GLY A 260 5.14 -27.71 0.93
C GLY A 260 4.88 -28.37 2.28
N HIS A 261 5.64 -29.39 2.68
CA HIS A 261 5.36 -30.16 3.89
C HIS A 261 5.33 -29.36 5.20
N GLN A 262 6.01 -28.20 5.27
CA GLN A 262 6.02 -27.32 6.44
C GLN A 262 4.98 -26.20 6.38
N ASN A 263 4.28 -26.05 5.25
CA ASN A 263 3.27 -25.02 5.04
C ASN A 263 1.87 -25.63 5.20
N ASN A 264 1.21 -25.32 6.32
CA ASN A 264 -0.10 -25.90 6.64
C ASN A 264 -1.19 -25.46 5.64
N THR A 265 -1.20 -24.19 5.23
CA THR A 265 -2.14 -23.68 4.23
C THR A 265 -1.94 -24.38 2.89
N ALA A 266 -0.70 -24.53 2.43
CA ALA A 266 -0.41 -25.21 1.17
C ALA A 266 -0.83 -26.69 1.21
N ARG A 267 -0.66 -27.38 2.36
CA ARG A 267 -1.14 -28.76 2.54
C ARG A 267 -2.66 -28.86 2.49
N PHE A 268 -3.35 -27.87 3.06
CA PHE A 268 -4.80 -27.78 2.97
C PHE A 268 -5.24 -27.55 1.52
N VAL A 269 -4.59 -26.61 0.80
CA VAL A 269 -4.83 -26.38 -0.64
C VAL A 269 -4.63 -27.68 -1.42
N HIS A 270 -3.51 -28.37 -1.22
CA HIS A 270 -3.20 -29.63 -1.89
C HIS A 270 -4.27 -30.72 -1.64
N ALA A 271 -4.82 -30.79 -0.43
CA ALA A 271 -5.87 -31.74 -0.10
C ALA A 271 -7.22 -31.42 -0.77
N HIS A 272 -7.55 -30.14 -0.97
CA HIS A 272 -8.90 -29.69 -1.31
C HIS A 272 -9.03 -28.96 -2.66
N TRP A 273 -7.94 -28.71 -3.40
CA TRP A 273 -7.94 -27.91 -4.63
C TRP A 273 -8.94 -28.36 -5.70
N ALA A 274 -9.25 -29.65 -5.75
CA ALA A 274 -10.18 -30.23 -6.72
C ALA A 274 -11.66 -30.10 -6.29
N GLU A 275 -11.95 -29.69 -5.06
CA GLU A 275 -13.30 -29.63 -4.49
C GLU A 275 -14.00 -28.29 -4.80
N ASP A 276 -15.29 -28.35 -5.12
CA ASP A 276 -16.06 -27.17 -5.56
C ASP A 276 -16.29 -26.16 -4.43
N TRP A 277 -16.52 -26.63 -3.20
CA TRP A 277 -16.67 -25.73 -2.05
C TRP A 277 -15.37 -24.97 -1.79
N TYR A 278 -14.21 -25.61 -2.01
CA TYR A 278 -12.92 -24.96 -1.78
C TYR A 278 -12.59 -23.97 -2.90
N PHE A 279 -12.95 -24.28 -4.14
CA PHE A 279 -12.90 -23.31 -5.24
C PHE A 279 -13.63 -22.01 -4.87
N GLY A 280 -14.89 -22.11 -4.44
CA GLY A 280 -15.67 -20.92 -4.06
C GLY A 280 -15.19 -20.26 -2.76
N TYR A 281 -14.65 -21.04 -1.80
CA TYR A 281 -13.98 -20.50 -0.61
C TYR A 281 -12.81 -19.59 -1.00
N GLN A 282 -11.98 -20.00 -1.96
CA GLN A 282 -10.84 -19.20 -2.43
C GLN A 282 -11.27 -17.87 -3.09
N CYS A 283 -12.46 -17.80 -3.68
CA CYS A 283 -13.00 -16.54 -4.21
C CYS A 283 -13.29 -15.50 -3.12
N LEU A 284 -13.40 -15.91 -1.86
CA LEU A 284 -13.68 -15.04 -0.71
C LEU A 284 -12.46 -14.88 0.21
N ASN A 285 -11.68 -15.93 0.39
CA ASN A 285 -10.64 -16.04 1.42
C ASN A 285 -9.29 -16.51 0.86
N GLY A 286 -9.15 -16.61 -0.47
CA GLY A 286 -7.91 -16.96 -1.14
C GLY A 286 -7.01 -15.75 -1.37
N CYS A 287 -6.07 -15.91 -2.30
CA CYS A 287 -5.07 -14.88 -2.62
C CYS A 287 -5.64 -13.66 -3.38
N ASN A 288 -6.83 -13.78 -3.98
CA ASN A 288 -7.45 -12.71 -4.77
C ASN A 288 -8.96 -12.52 -4.49
N PRO A 289 -9.35 -12.04 -3.30
CA PRO A 289 -10.76 -11.92 -2.89
C PRO A 289 -11.47 -10.68 -3.50
N LEU A 290 -10.94 -10.10 -4.57
CA LEU A 290 -11.35 -8.79 -5.09
C LEU A 290 -12.26 -8.84 -6.33
N LEU A 291 -12.38 -10.00 -6.99
CA LEU A 291 -13.06 -10.09 -8.29
C LEU A 291 -14.53 -10.52 -8.19
N LEU A 292 -14.88 -11.35 -7.20
CA LEU A 292 -16.21 -11.88 -7.03
C LEU A 292 -17.24 -10.75 -6.83
N ARG A 293 -18.35 -10.81 -7.55
CA ARG A 293 -19.49 -9.89 -7.41
C ARG A 293 -20.82 -10.63 -7.42
N GLN A 294 -21.77 -10.18 -6.61
CA GLN A 294 -23.16 -10.61 -6.73
C GLN A 294 -23.71 -10.14 -8.07
N THR A 295 -24.45 -11.00 -8.77
CA THR A 295 -25.14 -10.63 -10.00
C THR A 295 -26.64 -10.82 -9.89
N ARG A 296 -27.37 -9.89 -10.50
CA ARG A 296 -28.84 -9.95 -10.66
C ARG A 296 -29.26 -10.14 -12.12
N LEU A 297 -28.29 -10.10 -13.03
CA LEU A 297 -28.49 -10.25 -14.46
C LEU A 297 -27.33 -11.05 -15.02
N LEU A 298 -27.64 -12.14 -15.70
CA LEU A 298 -26.60 -12.91 -16.38
C LEU A 298 -26.04 -12.10 -17.57
N PRO A 299 -24.72 -12.08 -17.75
CA PRO A 299 -24.12 -11.49 -18.94
C PRO A 299 -24.71 -12.12 -20.21
N PRO A 300 -25.08 -11.34 -21.23
CA PRO A 300 -25.70 -11.88 -22.45
C PRO A 300 -24.77 -12.81 -23.24
N ASN A 301 -23.47 -12.73 -22.98
CA ASN A 301 -22.44 -13.56 -23.58
C ASN A 301 -22.12 -14.83 -22.77
N LEU A 302 -22.78 -15.06 -21.63
CA LEU A 302 -22.72 -16.32 -20.89
C LEU A 302 -23.87 -17.25 -21.35
N ALA A 303 -23.55 -18.31 -22.10
CA ALA A 303 -24.54 -19.19 -22.72
C ALA A 303 -25.14 -20.25 -21.76
N VAL A 304 -25.53 -19.84 -20.55
CA VAL A 304 -26.25 -20.69 -19.59
C VAL A 304 -27.76 -20.64 -19.82
N THR A 305 -28.45 -21.72 -19.46
CA THR A 305 -29.93 -21.78 -19.44
C THR A 305 -30.41 -22.19 -18.06
N SER A 306 -31.66 -21.85 -17.71
CA SER A 306 -32.25 -22.24 -16.42
C SER A 306 -32.26 -23.77 -16.24
N ASP A 307 -32.45 -24.54 -17.32
CA ASP A 307 -32.40 -26.02 -17.29
C ASP A 307 -31.01 -26.56 -16.96
N MET A 308 -29.95 -25.93 -17.48
CA MET A 308 -28.57 -26.32 -17.17
C MET A 308 -28.24 -26.10 -15.69
N LEU A 309 -28.76 -25.04 -15.09
CA LEU A 309 -28.45 -24.66 -13.72
C LEU A 309 -29.37 -25.32 -12.69
N ARG A 310 -30.57 -25.76 -13.11
CA ARG A 310 -31.61 -26.33 -12.23
C ARG A 310 -31.10 -27.39 -11.24
N PRO A 311 -30.20 -28.34 -11.61
CA PRO A 311 -29.69 -29.35 -10.69
C PRO A 311 -28.84 -28.79 -9.54
N PHE A 312 -28.32 -27.57 -9.68
CA PHE A 312 -27.41 -26.94 -8.72
C PHE A 312 -28.10 -25.86 -7.88
N LEU A 313 -29.40 -25.65 -8.06
CA LEU A 313 -30.20 -24.71 -7.29
C LEU A 313 -31.07 -25.44 -6.25
N PRO A 314 -31.48 -24.77 -5.16
CA PRO A 314 -32.34 -25.37 -4.15
C PRO A 314 -33.62 -26.01 -4.72
N GLU A 315 -34.12 -27.03 -4.04
CA GLU A 315 -35.40 -27.64 -4.41
C GLU A 315 -36.53 -26.61 -4.33
N GLY A 316 -37.43 -26.61 -5.33
CA GLY A 316 -38.49 -25.60 -5.46
C GLY A 316 -38.05 -24.20 -5.91
N SER A 317 -36.75 -23.96 -6.13
CA SER A 317 -36.24 -22.67 -6.63
C SER A 317 -36.06 -22.62 -8.16
N SER A 318 -35.83 -21.42 -8.69
CA SER A 318 -35.52 -21.14 -10.09
C SER A 318 -34.37 -20.12 -10.20
N LEU A 319 -33.72 -20.07 -11.36
CA LEU A 319 -32.62 -19.12 -11.59
C LEU A 319 -33.06 -17.66 -11.41
N GLU A 320 -34.27 -17.34 -11.83
CA GLU A 320 -34.85 -15.99 -11.73
C GLU A 320 -35.08 -15.60 -10.27
N LEU A 321 -35.49 -16.56 -9.42
CA LEU A 321 -35.64 -16.36 -7.98
C LEU A 321 -34.28 -16.13 -7.30
N GLU A 322 -33.26 -16.93 -7.65
CA GLU A 322 -31.92 -16.85 -7.08
C GLU A 322 -31.17 -15.56 -7.52
N LEU A 323 -31.40 -15.09 -8.75
CA LEU A 323 -30.95 -13.78 -9.24
C LEU A 323 -31.74 -12.60 -8.67
N GLN A 324 -32.93 -12.87 -8.14
CA GLN A 324 -33.89 -11.87 -7.65
C GLN A 324 -34.29 -10.87 -8.71
N VAL A 325 -34.52 -11.38 -9.92
CA VAL A 325 -35.27 -10.64 -10.92
C VAL A 325 -36.68 -10.49 -10.35
N SER A 326 -36.98 -9.31 -9.79
CA SER A 326 -38.31 -9.01 -9.27
C SER A 326 -39.35 -9.26 -10.37
N VAL A 327 -40.09 -10.36 -10.27
CA VAL A 327 -41.33 -10.55 -11.02
C VAL A 327 -42.33 -9.60 -10.37
N TRP A 328 -42.47 -8.41 -10.95
CA TRP A 328 -43.48 -7.46 -10.53
C TRP A 328 -44.86 -8.06 -10.83
N SER A 329 -45.46 -8.77 -9.87
CA SER A 329 -46.88 -9.10 -9.95
C SER A 329 -47.68 -7.81 -9.69
N PRO A 330 -48.73 -7.52 -10.47
CA PRO A 330 -49.59 -6.35 -10.26
C PRO A 330 -50.19 -6.30 -8.84
N ASP A 331 -50.38 -7.45 -8.20
CA ASP A 331 -51.02 -7.57 -6.89
C ASP A 331 -50.14 -7.05 -5.73
N LEU A 332 -48.81 -7.14 -5.85
CA LEU A 332 -47.87 -6.59 -4.86
C LEU A 332 -47.78 -5.06 -4.89
N GLN A 333 -48.11 -4.41 -6.02
CA GLN A 333 -48.19 -2.94 -6.08
C GLN A 333 -49.31 -2.38 -5.19
N LEU A 334 -50.41 -3.11 -5.04
CA LEU A 334 -51.53 -2.68 -4.23
C LEU A 334 -51.22 -2.80 -2.73
N LEU A 335 -50.54 -3.88 -2.31
CA LEU A 335 -50.12 -4.09 -0.92
C LEU A 335 -49.07 -3.06 -0.45
N VAL A 336 -48.08 -2.73 -1.27
CA VAL A 336 -47.08 -1.69 -0.94
C VAL A 336 -47.75 -0.31 -0.88
N LYS A 337 -48.67 0.00 -1.79
CA LYS A 337 -49.45 1.26 -1.74
C LYS A 337 -50.34 1.34 -0.50
N ILE A 338 -50.96 0.23 -0.07
CA ILE A 338 -51.80 0.19 1.13
C ILE A 338 -50.93 0.36 2.39
N CYS A 339 -49.79 -0.31 2.51
CA CYS A 339 -48.89 -0.17 3.67
C CYS A 339 -48.32 1.24 3.81
N CYS A 340 -47.97 1.90 2.70
CA CYS A 340 -47.49 3.29 2.72
C CYS A 340 -48.59 4.32 3.03
N TYR A 341 -49.87 3.97 2.87
CA TYR A 341 -51.00 4.88 3.12
C TYR A 341 -51.43 4.91 4.60
N PHE A 342 -51.08 3.90 5.39
CA PHE A 342 -51.61 3.72 6.75
C PHE A 342 -50.59 3.81 7.91
N SER A 343 -49.29 4.06 7.66
CA SER A 343 -48.33 4.22 8.75
C SER A 343 -47.29 5.31 8.48
N SER A 344 -47.30 6.35 9.32
CA SER A 344 -46.25 7.37 9.42
C SER A 344 -45.10 6.95 10.35
N SER A 345 -45.05 5.70 10.80
CA SER A 345 -43.94 5.17 11.59
C SER A 345 -43.90 3.64 11.51
N THR A 346 -43.36 3.13 10.41
CA THR A 346 -42.76 1.80 10.39
C THR A 346 -41.54 1.84 9.49
N ARG A 347 -40.36 1.55 10.05
CA ARG A 347 -39.27 0.99 9.26
C ARG A 347 -39.84 -0.23 8.57
N CYS A 348 -40.23 -0.10 7.31
CA CYS A 348 -40.68 -1.23 6.54
C CYS A 348 -39.44 -2.10 6.34
N CYS A 349 -39.30 -3.12 7.17
CA CYS A 349 -38.45 -4.27 6.92
C CYS A 349 -38.98 -4.96 5.65
N LEU A 350 -38.76 -4.35 4.50
CA LEU A 350 -38.58 -5.12 3.28
C LEU A 350 -37.34 -5.96 3.56
N ILE A 351 -37.57 -7.21 3.95
CA ILE A 351 -36.57 -8.26 3.78
C ILE A 351 -36.28 -8.24 2.28
N ARG A 352 -35.27 -7.46 1.86
CA ARG A 352 -34.60 -7.73 0.60
C ARG A 352 -34.09 -9.15 0.80
N GLN A 353 -34.77 -10.13 0.22
CA GLN A 353 -34.09 -11.36 -0.13
C GLN A 353 -32.84 -10.89 -0.89
N LYS A 354 -31.66 -11.47 -0.59
CA LYS A 354 -30.37 -11.11 -1.23
C LYS A 354 -30.03 -12.13 -2.30
N GLY A 355 -29.59 -11.68 -3.48
CA GLY A 355 -29.28 -12.57 -4.60
C GLY A 355 -28.22 -13.57 -4.16
N THR A 356 -28.39 -14.82 -4.50
CA THR A 356 -27.48 -15.91 -4.11
C THR A 356 -26.51 -16.26 -5.23
N VAL A 357 -26.64 -15.60 -6.38
CA VAL A 357 -25.82 -15.84 -7.57
C VAL A 357 -24.69 -14.81 -7.65
N TYR A 358 -23.48 -15.30 -7.87
CA TYR A 358 -22.26 -14.51 -7.99
C TYR A 358 -21.56 -14.82 -9.31
N LEU A 359 -20.73 -13.88 -9.76
CA LEU A 359 -20.01 -13.96 -11.03
C LEU A 359 -18.54 -13.57 -10.81
N LEU A 360 -17.65 -14.35 -11.42
CA LEU A 360 -16.31 -13.93 -11.79
C LEU A 360 -16.29 -13.71 -13.30
N ASP A 361 -15.80 -12.54 -13.71
CA ASP A 361 -15.68 -12.18 -15.12
C ASP A 361 -14.26 -11.67 -15.40
N TYR A 362 -13.55 -12.44 -16.21
CA TYR A 362 -12.16 -12.19 -16.60
C TYR A 362 -12.05 -11.54 -17.98
N GLU A 363 -13.10 -10.84 -18.45
CA GLU A 363 -13.14 -10.08 -19.71
C GLU A 363 -11.89 -9.22 -19.96
N VAL A 364 -11.25 -8.71 -18.91
CA VAL A 364 -10.02 -7.92 -19.01
C VAL A 364 -8.90 -8.64 -19.80
N LEU A 365 -8.90 -9.98 -19.81
CA LEU A 365 -7.96 -10.84 -20.53
C LEU A 365 -8.38 -11.16 -21.98
N ASP A 366 -9.56 -10.75 -22.41
CA ASP A 366 -10.12 -11.18 -23.70
C ASP A 366 -9.32 -10.69 -24.90
N GLY A 367 -9.02 -11.61 -25.83
CA GLY A 367 -8.23 -11.33 -27.02
C GLY A 367 -6.76 -10.91 -26.78
N ILE A 368 -6.24 -11.04 -25.55
CA ILE A 368 -4.84 -10.72 -25.25
C ILE A 368 -3.92 -11.81 -25.84
N MET A 369 -2.84 -11.38 -26.49
CA MET A 369 -1.81 -12.28 -26.99
C MET A 369 -1.03 -12.93 -25.82
N ALA A 370 -0.98 -14.25 -25.83
CA ALA A 370 -0.23 -15.04 -24.87
C ALA A 370 1.27 -15.08 -25.20
N ASN A 371 2.07 -15.42 -24.20
CA ASN A 371 3.53 -15.46 -24.24
C ASN A 371 4.08 -16.72 -24.94
N VAL A 372 5.37 -16.70 -25.27
CA VAL A 372 6.14 -17.88 -25.67
C VAL A 372 7.17 -18.18 -24.58
N VAL A 373 7.02 -19.32 -23.92
CA VAL A 373 7.89 -19.75 -22.80
C VAL A 373 8.62 -21.02 -23.19
N ASN A 374 9.94 -21.06 -22.99
CA ASN A 374 10.81 -22.18 -23.44
C ASN A 374 10.63 -22.54 -24.93
N GLY A 375 10.31 -21.57 -25.78
CA GLY A 375 10.03 -21.80 -27.20
C GLY A 375 8.67 -22.46 -27.50
N LYS A 376 7.81 -22.61 -26.49
CA LYS A 376 6.45 -23.16 -26.61
C LYS A 376 5.42 -22.04 -26.48
N GLN A 377 4.40 -22.07 -27.32
CA GLN A 377 3.27 -21.15 -27.22
C GLN A 377 2.50 -21.44 -25.92
N THR A 378 2.30 -20.41 -25.10
CA THR A 378 1.37 -20.47 -23.97
C THR A 378 -0.02 -19.96 -24.40
N TYR A 379 -1.02 -20.15 -23.56
CA TYR A 379 -2.40 -19.79 -23.87
C TYR A 379 -3.02 -19.04 -22.69
N LEU A 380 -3.89 -18.08 -23.01
CA LEU A 380 -4.72 -17.34 -22.08
C LEU A 380 -6.20 -17.66 -22.32
N SER A 381 -7.00 -17.46 -21.29
CA SER A 381 -8.46 -17.54 -21.35
C SER A 381 -9.05 -16.30 -20.68
N ALA A 382 -10.32 -16.02 -20.97
CA ALA A 382 -11.08 -14.95 -20.31
C ALA A 382 -12.42 -15.49 -19.79
N PRO A 383 -12.40 -16.33 -18.74
CA PRO A 383 -13.59 -17.07 -18.34
C PRO A 383 -14.68 -16.21 -17.73
N LEU A 384 -15.90 -16.73 -17.80
CA LEU A 384 -17.06 -16.35 -17.00
C LEU A 384 -17.37 -17.53 -16.08
N CYS A 385 -17.29 -17.34 -14.77
CA CYS A 385 -17.61 -18.37 -13.78
C CYS A 385 -18.79 -17.91 -12.93
N LEU A 386 -19.89 -18.66 -12.98
CA LEU A 386 -21.09 -18.43 -12.21
C LEU A 386 -21.06 -19.29 -10.95
N LEU A 387 -21.34 -18.68 -9.81
CA LEU A 387 -21.35 -19.33 -8.50
C LEU A 387 -22.70 -19.14 -7.81
N HIS A 388 -23.09 -20.11 -6.98
CA HIS A 388 -24.28 -20.06 -6.14
C HIS A 388 -23.92 -20.19 -4.66
N LEU A 389 -24.49 -19.33 -3.83
CA LEU A 389 -24.41 -19.40 -2.38
C LEU A 389 -25.51 -20.31 -1.85
N ASN A 390 -25.14 -21.51 -1.40
CA ASN A 390 -26.10 -22.50 -0.91
C ASN A 390 -26.60 -22.20 0.51
N GLN A 391 -27.57 -22.99 0.98
CA GLN A 391 -28.19 -22.83 2.31
C GLN A 391 -27.22 -23.12 3.47
N GLN A 392 -26.14 -23.84 3.20
CA GLN A 392 -25.06 -24.11 4.15
C GLN A 392 -24.03 -22.96 4.23
N GLY A 393 -24.21 -21.89 3.45
CA GLY A 393 -23.29 -20.75 3.41
C GLY A 393 -22.04 -20.99 2.56
N GLN A 394 -22.01 -22.06 1.76
CA GLN A 394 -20.91 -22.35 0.84
C GLN A 394 -21.17 -21.71 -0.51
N LEU A 395 -20.16 -21.05 -1.06
CA LEU A 395 -20.18 -20.57 -2.43
C LEU A 395 -19.68 -21.68 -3.35
N LEU A 396 -20.48 -22.09 -4.33
CA LEU A 396 -20.19 -23.22 -5.22
C LEU A 396 -20.18 -22.77 -6.68
N PRO A 397 -19.14 -23.11 -7.48
CA PRO A 397 -19.18 -22.91 -8.92
C PRO A 397 -20.26 -23.81 -9.56
N ILE A 398 -21.13 -23.24 -10.37
CA ILE A 398 -22.25 -23.95 -11.02
C ILE A 398 -22.18 -23.90 -12.56
N ALA A 399 -21.40 -23.00 -13.14
CA ALA A 399 -21.12 -22.98 -14.58
C ALA A 399 -19.83 -22.21 -14.89
N ILE A 400 -19.06 -22.70 -15.86
CA ILE A 400 -17.84 -22.05 -16.36
C ILE A 400 -17.87 -22.02 -17.89
N GLN A 401 -17.77 -20.83 -18.48
CA GLN A 401 -17.50 -20.64 -19.90
C GLN A 401 -16.08 -20.07 -20.03
N LEU A 402 -15.20 -20.71 -20.80
CA LEU A 402 -13.76 -20.38 -20.75
C LEU A 402 -13.39 -19.13 -21.57
N GLN A 403 -14.19 -18.76 -22.56
CA GLN A 403 -13.98 -17.55 -23.36
C GLN A 403 -15.22 -16.64 -23.32
N GLN A 404 -15.03 -15.37 -23.65
CA GLN A 404 -16.11 -14.37 -23.63
C GLN A 404 -17.14 -14.57 -24.74
N THR A 405 -16.75 -15.09 -25.91
CA THR A 405 -17.67 -15.29 -27.04
C THR A 405 -18.29 -16.69 -27.00
N PRO A 406 -19.61 -16.84 -26.86
CA PRO A 406 -20.26 -18.15 -26.81
C PRO A 406 -20.24 -18.83 -28.19
N GLY A 407 -20.19 -20.17 -28.21
CA GLY A 407 -20.25 -20.93 -29.45
C GLY A 407 -20.02 -22.43 -29.24
N PRO A 408 -20.17 -23.25 -30.30
CA PRO A 408 -20.00 -24.71 -30.21
C PRO A 408 -18.59 -25.14 -29.82
N GLN A 409 -17.59 -24.28 -30.02
CA GLN A 409 -16.19 -24.49 -29.63
C GLN A 409 -15.82 -23.83 -28.28
N ASN A 410 -16.78 -23.25 -27.59
CA ASN A 410 -16.64 -22.67 -26.26
C ASN A 410 -17.83 -23.12 -25.41
N PRO A 411 -17.91 -24.42 -25.07
CA PRO A 411 -19.02 -24.95 -24.30
C PRO A 411 -19.02 -24.37 -22.88
N VAL A 412 -20.20 -24.33 -22.27
CA VAL A 412 -20.35 -24.06 -20.83
C VAL A 412 -20.16 -25.37 -20.08
N PHE A 413 -19.11 -25.45 -19.28
CA PHE A 413 -18.82 -26.57 -18.38
C PHE A 413 -19.67 -26.47 -17.11
N LEU A 414 -20.15 -27.61 -16.62
CA LEU A 414 -21.01 -27.75 -15.44
C LEU A 414 -20.41 -28.79 -14.48
N PRO A 415 -20.71 -28.72 -13.17
CA PRO A 415 -20.29 -29.75 -12.21
C PRO A 415 -20.77 -31.18 -12.55
N SER A 416 -21.81 -31.32 -13.38
CA SER A 416 -22.34 -32.60 -13.85
C SER A 416 -21.60 -33.19 -15.05
N ASP A 417 -20.65 -32.46 -15.65
CA ASP A 417 -19.83 -32.97 -16.76
C ASP A 417 -18.80 -34.00 -16.25
N ASN A 418 -18.00 -34.56 -17.16
CA ASN A 418 -16.90 -35.46 -16.78
C ASN A 418 -15.97 -34.75 -15.78
N GLY A 419 -15.54 -35.47 -14.74
CA GLY A 419 -14.73 -34.89 -13.66
C GLY A 419 -13.45 -34.19 -14.14
N CYS A 420 -12.79 -34.71 -15.17
CA CYS A 420 -11.59 -34.09 -15.75
C CYS A 420 -11.91 -32.82 -16.55
N ASP A 421 -13.03 -32.79 -17.29
CA ASP A 421 -13.48 -31.59 -17.99
C ASP A 421 -13.79 -30.47 -16.99
N TRP A 422 -14.55 -30.78 -15.93
CA TRP A 422 -14.92 -29.82 -14.90
C TRP A 422 -13.69 -29.31 -14.12
N LEU A 423 -12.78 -30.22 -13.75
CA LEU A 423 -11.54 -29.85 -13.08
C LEU A 423 -10.68 -28.94 -13.96
N LEU A 424 -10.51 -29.28 -15.24
CA LEU A 424 -9.74 -28.44 -16.16
C LEU A 424 -10.38 -27.06 -16.36
N ALA A 425 -11.71 -26.98 -16.41
CA ALA A 425 -12.40 -25.69 -16.49
C ALA A 425 -12.09 -24.79 -15.27
N LYS A 426 -12.08 -25.36 -14.05
CA LYS A 426 -11.67 -24.64 -12.83
C LYS A 426 -10.20 -24.23 -12.85
N ILE A 427 -9.30 -25.09 -13.33
CA ILE A 427 -7.85 -24.78 -13.49
C ILE A 427 -7.67 -23.56 -14.42
N TRP A 428 -8.42 -23.47 -15.52
CA TRP A 428 -8.38 -22.30 -16.41
C TRP A 428 -8.87 -21.02 -15.74
N VAL A 429 -9.89 -21.10 -14.87
CA VAL A 429 -10.32 -19.94 -14.06
C VAL A 429 -9.19 -19.52 -13.13
N HIS A 430 -8.56 -20.45 -12.41
CA HIS A 430 -7.41 -20.15 -11.55
C HIS A 430 -6.21 -19.56 -12.31
N SER A 431 -5.93 -20.02 -13.53
CA SER A 431 -4.88 -19.43 -14.37
C SER A 431 -5.19 -17.98 -14.74
N SER A 432 -6.44 -17.71 -15.10
CA SER A 432 -6.92 -16.36 -15.41
C SER A 432 -6.89 -15.45 -14.18
N ASP A 433 -7.25 -16.02 -13.03
CA ASP A 433 -7.18 -15.37 -11.73
C ASP A 433 -5.76 -15.01 -11.34
N PHE A 434 -4.78 -15.89 -11.54
CA PHE A 434 -3.36 -15.60 -11.31
C PHE A 434 -2.90 -14.35 -12.08
N HIS A 435 -3.28 -14.22 -13.36
CA HIS A 435 -2.90 -13.05 -14.16
C HIS A 435 -3.55 -11.75 -13.68
N CYS A 436 -4.85 -11.79 -13.35
CA CYS A 436 -5.56 -10.63 -12.83
C CYS A 436 -5.09 -10.27 -11.42
N HIS A 437 -4.82 -11.27 -10.58
CA HIS A 437 -4.25 -11.12 -9.26
C HIS A 437 -2.93 -10.36 -9.34
N GLN A 438 -1.96 -10.89 -10.08
CA GLN A 438 -0.60 -10.33 -10.09
C GLN A 438 -0.56 -8.90 -10.63
N LEU A 439 -1.27 -8.61 -11.73
CA LEU A 439 -1.17 -7.32 -12.41
C LEU A 439 -2.23 -6.30 -12.00
N ALA A 440 -3.48 -6.71 -11.77
CA ALA A 440 -4.55 -5.80 -11.40
C ALA A 440 -4.71 -5.68 -9.88
N SER A 441 -4.94 -6.79 -9.17
CA SER A 441 -5.22 -6.77 -7.73
C SER A 441 -4.00 -6.42 -6.89
N HIS A 442 -2.83 -6.94 -7.26
CA HIS A 442 -1.58 -6.74 -6.55
C HIS A 442 -0.85 -5.52 -7.11
N TYR A 443 -0.27 -5.60 -8.30
CA TYR A 443 0.60 -4.52 -8.80
C TYR A 443 -0.13 -3.17 -9.02
N LEU A 444 -1.26 -3.14 -9.73
CA LEU A 444 -1.95 -1.88 -9.99
C LEU A 444 -2.56 -1.24 -8.72
N ARG A 445 -3.37 -2.00 -7.96
CA ARG A 445 -4.12 -1.46 -6.82
C ARG A 445 -3.27 -1.16 -5.58
N THR A 446 -2.06 -1.71 -5.48
CA THR A 446 -1.18 -1.50 -4.32
C THR A 446 0.11 -0.79 -4.72
N HIS A 447 0.96 -1.42 -5.53
CA HIS A 447 2.27 -0.89 -5.93
C HIS A 447 2.16 0.42 -6.71
N MET A 448 1.44 0.42 -7.84
CA MET A 448 1.32 1.61 -8.68
C MET A 448 0.56 2.73 -7.97
N MET A 449 -0.47 2.39 -7.19
CA MET A 449 -1.18 3.36 -6.35
C MET A 449 -0.25 4.00 -5.31
N GLY A 450 0.53 3.21 -4.58
CA GLY A 450 1.49 3.73 -3.61
C GLY A 450 2.54 4.65 -4.24
N GLU A 451 3.06 4.30 -5.41
CA GLU A 451 3.99 5.14 -6.16
C GLU A 451 3.35 6.44 -6.67
N LEU A 452 2.15 6.38 -7.25
CA LEU A 452 1.38 7.57 -7.67
C LEU A 452 1.22 8.54 -6.49
N ILE A 453 0.78 8.04 -5.33
CA ILE A 453 0.57 8.89 -4.17
C ILE A 453 1.89 9.44 -3.61
N CYS A 454 2.95 8.63 -3.59
CA CYS A 454 4.26 9.07 -3.11
C CYS A 454 4.82 10.20 -3.97
N VAL A 455 4.80 10.05 -5.30
CA VAL A 455 5.31 11.06 -6.24
C VAL A 455 4.52 12.37 -6.11
N ALA A 456 3.18 12.31 -6.07
CA ALA A 456 2.36 13.50 -5.87
C ALA A 456 2.62 14.17 -4.51
N THR A 457 2.74 13.38 -3.44
CA THR A 457 3.03 13.87 -2.08
C THR A 457 4.37 14.62 -2.05
N LEU A 458 5.42 14.03 -2.62
CA LEU A 458 6.74 14.65 -2.72
C LEU A 458 6.75 15.94 -3.55
N ARG A 459 5.82 16.10 -4.49
CA ARG A 459 5.76 17.26 -5.40
C ARG A 459 4.89 18.41 -4.88
N HIS A 460 3.90 18.14 -4.05
CA HIS A 460 2.86 19.10 -3.71
C HIS A 460 2.65 19.31 -2.21
N LEU A 461 3.08 18.38 -1.36
CA LEU A 461 2.97 18.52 0.09
C LEU A 461 4.38 18.66 0.67
N PRO A 462 4.76 19.85 1.18
CA PRO A 462 6.08 20.04 1.78
C PRO A 462 6.19 19.20 3.05
N GLU A 463 7.42 18.91 3.48
CA GLU A 463 7.66 17.99 4.62
C GLU A 463 6.95 18.43 5.90
N VAL A 464 6.76 19.73 6.11
CA VAL A 464 6.03 20.28 7.27
C VAL A 464 4.51 20.17 7.15
N HIS A 465 3.96 19.71 6.03
CA HIS A 465 2.54 19.52 5.85
C HIS A 465 2.02 18.31 6.65
N PRO A 466 0.90 18.41 7.38
CA PRO A 466 0.37 17.32 8.20
C PRO A 466 0.16 16.00 7.46
N LEU A 467 -0.35 16.07 6.22
CA LEU A 467 -0.56 14.87 5.40
C LEU A 467 0.74 14.30 4.82
N HIS A 468 1.79 15.11 4.62
CA HIS A 468 3.10 14.58 4.23
C HIS A 468 3.63 13.66 5.34
N GLN A 469 3.59 14.16 6.58
CA GLN A 469 4.07 13.41 7.75
C GLN A 469 3.27 12.13 7.99
N LEU A 470 1.94 12.17 7.80
CA LEU A 470 1.10 10.98 7.92
C LEU A 470 1.35 9.96 6.80
N LEU A 471 1.46 10.39 5.54
CA LEU A 471 1.47 9.50 4.39
C LEU A 471 2.83 8.86 4.12
N MET A 472 3.94 9.58 4.33
CA MET A 472 5.26 9.10 3.92
C MET A 472 5.68 7.75 4.52
N PRO A 473 5.37 7.42 5.78
CA PRO A 473 5.60 6.07 6.32
C PRO A 473 4.87 4.96 5.55
N HIS A 474 3.77 5.27 4.86
CA HIS A 474 2.92 4.31 4.15
C HIS A 474 3.25 4.19 2.65
N VAL A 475 3.86 5.20 2.02
CA VAL A 475 4.03 5.22 0.55
C VAL A 475 5.48 5.31 0.07
N ARG A 476 6.43 5.72 0.92
CA ARG A 476 7.81 6.02 0.46
C ARG A 476 8.56 4.82 -0.12
N THR A 477 8.32 3.63 0.43
CA THR A 477 9.03 2.39 0.06
C THR A 477 8.59 1.89 -1.33
N SER A 478 7.38 2.26 -1.77
CA SER A 478 6.82 1.88 -3.07
C SER A 478 7.72 2.32 -4.24
N LEU A 479 8.40 3.47 -4.14
CA LEU A 479 9.28 3.97 -5.20
C LEU A 479 10.39 2.96 -5.56
N GLN A 480 11.16 2.54 -4.56
CA GLN A 480 12.30 1.66 -4.79
C GLN A 480 11.86 0.26 -5.20
N ILE A 481 10.83 -0.30 -4.57
CA ILE A 481 10.38 -1.66 -4.90
C ILE A 481 9.78 -1.73 -6.30
N ASN A 482 9.03 -0.71 -6.72
CA ASN A 482 8.47 -0.67 -8.07
C ASN A 482 9.54 -0.52 -9.15
N LEU A 483 10.60 0.27 -8.90
CA LEU A 483 11.77 0.31 -9.80
C LEU A 483 12.41 -1.08 -9.94
N LYS A 484 12.57 -1.82 -8.83
CA LYS A 484 13.09 -3.19 -8.86
C LYS A 484 12.16 -4.16 -9.59
N ALA A 485 10.84 -4.08 -9.35
CA ALA A 485 9.85 -4.90 -10.03
C ALA A 485 9.87 -4.66 -11.54
N ARG A 486 9.89 -3.40 -11.98
CA ARG A 486 10.03 -3.04 -13.41
C ARG A 486 11.33 -3.57 -14.01
N ALA A 487 12.44 -3.56 -13.29
CA ALA A 487 13.73 -4.01 -13.79
C ALA A 487 13.95 -5.55 -13.78
N SER A 488 13.27 -6.29 -12.91
CA SER A 488 13.55 -7.72 -12.67
C SER A 488 12.36 -8.66 -12.87
N LEU A 489 11.13 -8.18 -12.72
CA LEU A 489 9.90 -8.97 -12.91
C LEU A 489 9.25 -8.66 -14.26
N LEU A 490 9.08 -7.38 -14.55
CA LEU A 490 8.27 -6.85 -15.66
C LEU A 490 9.10 -6.37 -16.86
N ALA A 491 10.36 -6.81 -16.97
CA ALA A 491 11.27 -6.51 -18.07
C ALA A 491 11.66 -7.77 -18.85
N ALA A 492 12.29 -7.57 -20.01
CA ALA A 492 12.89 -8.65 -20.79
C ALA A 492 13.87 -9.45 -19.93
N GLY A 493 13.73 -10.78 -19.97
CA GLY A 493 14.47 -11.70 -19.14
C GLY A 493 14.00 -11.81 -17.69
N GLY A 494 12.97 -11.06 -17.29
CA GLY A 494 12.31 -11.15 -15.98
C GLY A 494 11.38 -12.37 -15.85
N VAL A 495 10.70 -12.49 -14.71
CA VAL A 495 9.86 -13.67 -14.41
C VAL A 495 8.62 -13.74 -15.30
N PHE A 496 7.96 -12.60 -15.57
CA PHE A 496 6.79 -12.57 -16.46
C PHE A 496 7.15 -13.05 -17.87
N ASP A 497 8.26 -12.54 -18.40
CA ASP A 497 8.79 -12.92 -19.71
C ASP A 497 9.15 -14.41 -19.78
N LYS A 498 9.80 -14.96 -18.73
CA LYS A 498 10.35 -16.33 -18.75
C LYS A 498 9.41 -17.42 -18.28
N ALA A 499 8.30 -17.13 -17.60
CA ALA A 499 7.50 -18.16 -16.95
C ALA A 499 5.98 -17.93 -16.92
N CYS A 500 5.50 -16.71 -17.13
CA CYS A 500 4.07 -16.41 -17.06
C CYS A 500 3.42 -16.45 -18.46
N GLY A 501 2.19 -16.94 -18.53
CA GLY A 501 1.45 -17.15 -19.78
C GLY A 501 1.03 -15.84 -20.46
N CYS A 502 0.88 -14.75 -19.70
CA CYS A 502 0.60 -13.43 -20.26
C CYS A 502 1.86 -12.75 -20.82
N GLY A 503 3.01 -12.94 -20.16
CA GLY A 503 4.28 -12.35 -20.58
C GLY A 503 4.27 -10.82 -20.65
N LEU A 504 5.26 -10.26 -21.33
CA LEU A 504 5.37 -8.81 -21.55
C LEU A 504 4.35 -8.24 -22.56
N PRO A 505 3.93 -8.94 -23.63
CA PRO A 505 2.95 -8.39 -24.58
C PRO A 505 1.59 -8.09 -23.95
N ALA A 506 1.16 -8.88 -22.97
CA ALA A 506 -0.11 -8.69 -22.27
C ALA A 506 -0.08 -7.53 -21.27
N LEU A 507 1.09 -7.24 -20.70
CA LEU A 507 1.26 -6.28 -19.61
C LEU A 507 0.64 -4.90 -19.91
N PRO A 508 0.93 -4.23 -21.05
CA PRO A 508 0.35 -2.92 -21.31
C PRO A 508 -1.16 -2.96 -21.50
N VAL A 509 -1.67 -4.00 -22.17
CA VAL A 509 -3.11 -4.14 -22.46
C VAL A 509 -3.89 -4.44 -21.17
N LEU A 510 -3.41 -5.36 -20.35
CA LEU A 510 -4.06 -5.75 -19.11
C LEU A 510 -4.06 -4.61 -18.08
N LEU A 511 -2.92 -3.93 -17.89
CA LEU A 511 -2.84 -2.79 -16.96
C LEU A 511 -3.70 -1.62 -17.41
N SER A 512 -3.74 -1.32 -18.71
CA SER A 512 -4.63 -0.28 -19.27
C SER A 512 -6.10 -0.61 -19.01
N ARG A 513 -6.55 -1.80 -19.43
CA ARG A 513 -7.95 -2.25 -19.24
C ARG A 513 -8.35 -2.39 -17.77
N ALA A 514 -7.42 -2.80 -16.91
CA ALA A 514 -7.66 -2.86 -15.47
C ALA A 514 -7.78 -1.44 -14.88
N SER A 515 -6.95 -0.50 -15.34
CA SER A 515 -7.00 0.90 -14.92
C SER A 515 -8.33 1.56 -15.28
N GLU A 516 -8.84 1.31 -16.50
CA GLU A 516 -10.17 1.78 -16.93
C GLU A 516 -11.34 1.27 -16.05
N ARG A 517 -11.12 0.17 -15.32
CA ARG A 517 -12.12 -0.41 -14.40
C ARG A 517 -11.95 0.07 -12.95
N ILE A 518 -10.85 0.75 -12.63
CA ILE A 518 -10.66 1.34 -11.30
C ILE A 518 -11.61 2.52 -11.14
N ASN A 519 -12.31 2.54 -10.02
CA ASN A 519 -13.05 3.70 -9.56
C ASN A 519 -12.78 3.94 -8.07
N TYR A 520 -13.00 5.16 -7.58
CA TYR A 520 -12.69 5.54 -6.21
C TYR A 520 -13.40 4.65 -5.18
N ARG A 521 -14.66 4.27 -5.46
CA ARG A 521 -15.44 3.37 -4.60
C ARG A 521 -14.81 1.99 -4.50
N SER A 522 -14.30 1.44 -5.60
CA SER A 522 -13.60 0.15 -5.59
C SER A 522 -12.33 0.15 -4.72
N LEU A 523 -11.74 1.30 -4.42
CA LEU A 523 -10.58 1.40 -3.53
C LEU A 523 -10.99 1.66 -2.06
N CYS A 524 -12.26 1.95 -1.80
CA CYS A 524 -12.78 2.18 -0.46
C CYS A 524 -13.50 0.92 0.04
N VAL A 525 -12.96 0.23 1.04
CA VAL A 525 -13.48 -1.08 1.50
C VAL A 525 -15.00 -1.10 1.76
N PRO A 526 -15.59 -0.13 2.50
CA PRO A 526 -17.04 -0.05 2.69
C PRO A 526 -17.85 -0.06 1.40
N ASP A 527 -17.37 0.70 0.41
CA ASP A 527 -18.08 0.92 -0.84
C ASP A 527 -17.90 -0.28 -1.77
N ASP A 528 -16.67 -0.79 -1.89
CA ASP A 528 -16.34 -1.95 -2.71
C ASP A 528 -17.09 -3.21 -2.26
N LEU A 529 -17.13 -3.49 -0.95
CA LEU A 529 -17.86 -4.64 -0.42
C LEU A 529 -19.36 -4.53 -0.68
N MET A 530 -19.93 -3.33 -0.54
CA MET A 530 -21.34 -3.07 -0.81
C MET A 530 -21.65 -3.23 -2.31
N ASP A 531 -20.84 -2.62 -3.17
CA ASP A 531 -21.02 -2.64 -4.63
C ASP A 531 -20.87 -4.06 -5.20
N ARG A 532 -20.01 -4.90 -4.60
CA ARG A 532 -19.85 -6.32 -4.94
C ARG A 532 -20.85 -7.24 -4.24
N GLY A 533 -21.63 -6.76 -3.26
CA GLY A 533 -22.61 -7.56 -2.52
C GLY A 533 -21.99 -8.59 -1.58
N LEU A 534 -20.87 -8.22 -0.93
CA LEU A 534 -20.09 -9.06 -0.01
C LEU A 534 -20.04 -8.52 1.44
N ASP A 535 -20.56 -7.31 1.68
CA ASP A 535 -20.53 -6.59 2.95
C ASP A 535 -21.14 -7.36 4.13
N ASP A 536 -22.09 -8.25 3.85
CA ASP A 536 -22.83 -9.03 4.86
C ASP A 536 -22.60 -10.56 4.75
N LEU A 537 -21.53 -11.01 4.10
CA LEU A 537 -21.23 -12.45 3.99
C LEU A 537 -20.36 -12.94 5.16
N PRO A 538 -20.91 -13.73 6.11
CA PRO A 538 -20.17 -14.19 7.29
C PRO A 538 -19.04 -15.19 6.97
N GLN A 539 -19.07 -15.80 5.78
CA GLN A 539 -18.02 -16.71 5.29
C GLN A 539 -16.89 -15.97 4.56
N SER A 540 -16.96 -14.65 4.37
CA SER A 540 -15.88 -13.83 3.82
C SER A 540 -15.06 -13.22 4.96
N PHE A 541 -13.98 -13.90 5.34
CA PHE A 541 -13.05 -13.43 6.37
C PHE A 541 -12.28 -12.20 5.90
N TYR A 542 -11.94 -12.13 4.61
CA TYR A 542 -11.39 -10.90 4.01
C TYR A 542 -12.32 -9.71 4.24
N ALA A 543 -13.61 -9.82 3.90
CA ALA A 543 -14.54 -8.70 4.02
C ALA A 543 -14.69 -8.24 5.47
N GLN A 544 -14.81 -9.18 6.41
CA GLN A 544 -14.92 -8.88 7.84
C GLN A 544 -13.67 -8.17 8.37
N ASP A 545 -12.48 -8.72 8.12
CA ASP A 545 -11.24 -8.18 8.65
C ASP A 545 -10.90 -6.85 7.98
N ALA A 546 -11.08 -6.75 6.66
CA ALA A 546 -10.85 -5.52 5.90
C ALA A 546 -11.76 -4.40 6.39
N ARG A 547 -13.03 -4.68 6.69
CA ARG A 547 -13.97 -3.68 7.20
C ARG A 547 -13.55 -3.14 8.56
N ARG A 548 -13.15 -4.03 9.48
CA ARG A 548 -12.71 -3.65 10.83
C ARG A 548 -11.43 -2.81 10.78
N LEU A 549 -10.46 -3.23 9.98
CA LEU A 549 -9.23 -2.48 9.73
C LEU A 549 -9.51 -1.11 9.13
N TRP A 550 -10.37 -1.04 8.11
CA TRP A 550 -10.78 0.21 7.50
C TRP A 550 -11.38 1.17 8.54
N ASP A 551 -12.31 0.70 9.37
CA ASP A 551 -12.98 1.54 10.35
C ASP A 551 -12.02 2.08 11.44
N SER A 552 -11.03 1.27 11.85
CA SER A 552 -9.97 1.72 12.78
C SER A 552 -9.01 2.72 12.13
N LEU A 553 -8.53 2.44 10.91
CA LEU A 553 -7.68 3.37 10.16
C LEU A 553 -8.42 4.68 9.85
N HIS A 554 -9.71 4.60 9.52
CA HIS A 554 -10.52 5.77 9.24
C HIS A 554 -10.64 6.68 10.46
N ARG A 555 -10.90 6.11 11.65
CA ARG A 555 -10.95 6.87 12.91
C ARG A 555 -9.61 7.52 13.26
N PHE A 556 -8.51 6.81 13.03
CA PHE A 556 -7.16 7.36 13.20
C PHE A 556 -6.93 8.56 12.28
N VAL A 557 -7.23 8.41 10.99
CA VAL A 557 -7.05 9.47 9.99
C VAL A 557 -7.96 10.67 10.26
N VAL A 558 -9.24 10.45 10.62
CA VAL A 558 -10.16 11.54 11.01
C VAL A 558 -9.57 12.32 12.18
N SER A 559 -9.11 11.62 13.22
CA SER A 559 -8.50 12.27 14.38
C SER A 559 -7.25 13.06 14.00
N TRP A 560 -6.43 12.55 13.07
CA TRP A 560 -5.26 13.26 12.56
C TRP A 560 -5.64 14.53 11.79
N VAL A 561 -6.61 14.44 10.86
CA VAL A 561 -7.10 15.58 10.09
C VAL A 561 -7.67 16.65 11.02
N ASP A 562 -8.40 16.26 12.06
CA ASP A 562 -9.03 17.16 13.03
C ASP A 562 -8.02 17.90 13.94
N LEU A 563 -6.78 17.41 14.06
CA LEU A 563 -5.72 18.17 14.76
C LEU A 563 -5.38 19.49 14.04
N TYR A 564 -5.53 19.52 12.72
CA TYR A 564 -5.01 20.58 11.85
C TYR A 564 -6.09 21.38 11.12
N TYR A 565 -7.12 20.72 10.61
CA TYR A 565 -8.24 21.36 9.92
C TYR A 565 -9.38 21.61 10.92
N ARG A 566 -9.66 22.88 11.24
CA ARG A 566 -10.70 23.27 12.20
C ARG A 566 -12.11 23.15 11.62
N GLY A 567 -12.21 23.24 10.30
CA GLY A 567 -13.46 23.15 9.55
C GLY A 567 -13.20 22.93 8.07
N ASP A 568 -14.28 22.81 7.31
CA ASP A 568 -14.22 22.53 5.88
C ASP A 568 -13.63 23.71 5.07
N ASP A 569 -13.77 24.94 5.56
CA ASP A 569 -13.13 26.12 4.96
C ASP A 569 -11.59 26.01 4.94
N ASP A 570 -10.99 25.38 5.97
CA ASP A 570 -9.54 25.16 6.00
C ASP A 570 -9.09 24.21 4.89
N VAL A 571 -9.92 23.22 4.56
CA VAL A 571 -9.67 22.26 3.47
C VAL A 571 -9.77 22.96 2.11
N GLN A 572 -10.80 23.77 1.92
CA GLN A 572 -11.03 24.50 0.67
C GLN A 572 -9.92 25.53 0.38
N LEU A 573 -9.40 26.18 1.43
CA LEU A 573 -8.36 27.21 1.32
C LEU A 573 -6.93 26.63 1.25
N ASP A 574 -6.74 25.33 1.49
CA ASP A 574 -5.44 24.69 1.44
C ASP A 574 -5.01 24.40 -0.01
N SER A 575 -4.35 25.40 -0.62
CA SER A 575 -3.89 25.27 -2.01
C SER A 575 -2.91 24.11 -2.24
N GLU A 576 -2.15 23.68 -1.23
CA GLU A 576 -1.18 22.58 -1.41
C GLU A 576 -1.92 21.25 -1.51
N LEU A 577 -2.93 21.05 -0.65
CA LEU A 577 -3.86 19.92 -0.73
C LEU A 577 -4.60 19.88 -2.07
N GLN A 578 -5.10 21.03 -2.55
CA GLN A 578 -5.84 21.08 -3.82
C GLN A 578 -4.93 20.78 -5.04
N HIS A 579 -3.68 21.28 -5.04
CA HIS A 579 -2.73 20.92 -6.09
C HIS A 579 -2.32 19.44 -6.02
N TRP A 580 -2.20 18.87 -4.82
CA TRP A 580 -1.88 17.46 -4.62
C TRP A 580 -2.92 16.54 -5.26
N ILE A 581 -4.22 16.75 -4.99
CA ILE A 581 -5.28 15.93 -5.62
C ILE A 581 -5.38 16.19 -7.12
N THR A 582 -5.11 17.42 -7.58
CA THR A 582 -5.06 17.74 -9.01
C THR A 582 -3.94 16.97 -9.72
N ASP A 583 -2.75 16.88 -9.13
CA ASP A 583 -1.61 16.16 -9.71
C ASP A 583 -1.90 14.64 -9.76
N ILE A 584 -2.53 14.09 -8.72
CA ILE A 584 -3.01 12.70 -8.69
C ILE A 584 -4.01 12.44 -9.83
N ASN A 585 -5.02 13.28 -10.00
CA ASN A 585 -6.01 13.09 -11.07
C ASN A 585 -5.40 13.23 -12.47
N THR A 586 -4.44 14.14 -12.64
CA THR A 586 -3.76 14.36 -13.93
C THR A 586 -2.91 13.15 -14.35
N HIS A 587 -2.34 12.44 -13.37
CA HIS A 587 -1.35 11.38 -13.61
C HIS A 587 -1.82 9.98 -13.20
N GLY A 588 -3.03 9.85 -12.64
CA GLY A 588 -3.59 8.61 -12.13
C GLY A 588 -4.35 7.81 -13.19
N PHE A 589 -5.55 8.26 -13.55
CA PHE A 589 -6.44 7.52 -14.46
C PHE A 589 -6.91 8.40 -15.61
N THR A 590 -7.06 7.81 -16.79
CA THR A 590 -7.45 8.53 -18.02
C THR A 590 -8.96 8.74 -18.15
N HIS A 591 -9.76 7.95 -17.43
CA HIS A 591 -11.22 8.05 -17.38
C HIS A 591 -11.70 8.78 -16.13
N ASP A 592 -13.00 9.06 -16.07
CA ASP A 592 -13.63 9.53 -14.83
C ASP A 592 -13.68 8.38 -13.81
N SER A 593 -12.63 8.32 -12.99
CA SER A 593 -12.47 7.34 -11.92
C SER A 593 -13.36 7.64 -10.70
N GLY A 594 -14.05 8.78 -10.66
CA GLY A 594 -14.79 9.23 -9.47
C GLY A 594 -13.89 9.66 -8.31
N PHE A 595 -12.58 9.82 -8.54
CA PHE A 595 -11.69 10.48 -7.60
C PHE A 595 -12.15 11.95 -7.41
N PRO A 596 -12.03 12.52 -6.20
CA PRO A 596 -12.41 13.90 -5.98
C PRO A 596 -11.56 14.83 -6.87
N SER A 597 -12.20 15.72 -7.63
CA SER A 597 -11.49 16.73 -8.44
C SER A 597 -10.89 17.85 -7.60
N SER A 598 -11.45 18.06 -6.41
CA SER A 598 -10.99 18.96 -5.35
C SER A 598 -11.57 18.46 -4.03
N PHE A 599 -10.96 18.85 -2.90
CA PHE A 599 -11.50 18.54 -1.58
C PHE A 599 -12.30 19.72 -1.04
N GLN A 600 -13.51 19.44 -0.57
CA GLN A 600 -14.43 20.42 0.00
C GLN A 600 -14.59 20.25 1.51
N THR A 601 -14.44 19.03 2.03
CA THR A 601 -14.69 18.72 3.44
C THR A 601 -13.59 17.87 4.08
N ARG A 602 -13.47 17.97 5.40
CA ARG A 602 -12.56 17.10 6.18
C ARG A 602 -12.90 15.61 6.03
N ALA A 603 -14.18 15.30 5.84
CA ALA A 603 -14.65 13.93 5.63
C ALA A 603 -14.12 13.34 4.32
N GLU A 604 -14.10 14.12 3.24
CA GLU A 604 -13.54 13.69 1.95
C GLU A 604 -12.03 13.44 2.04
N VAL A 605 -11.29 14.37 2.66
CA VAL A 605 -9.85 14.20 2.90
C VAL A 605 -9.59 12.95 3.72
N SER A 606 -10.33 12.78 4.83
CA SER A 606 -10.14 11.65 5.73
C SER A 606 -10.41 10.32 5.04
N LYS A 607 -11.48 10.22 4.25
CA LYS A 607 -11.80 9.02 3.48
C LYS A 607 -10.73 8.72 2.43
N PHE A 608 -10.27 9.73 1.71
CA PHE A 608 -9.25 9.57 0.66
C PHE A 608 -7.90 9.14 1.24
N VAL A 609 -7.48 9.76 2.34
CA VAL A 609 -6.25 9.37 3.05
C VAL A 609 -6.38 7.96 3.65
N THR A 610 -7.56 7.58 4.16
CA THR A 610 -7.83 6.20 4.61
C THR A 610 -7.67 5.20 3.48
N MET A 611 -8.20 5.51 2.29
CA MET A 611 -8.04 4.68 1.08
C MET A 611 -6.56 4.42 0.78
N ILE A 612 -5.74 5.47 0.80
CA ILE A 612 -4.30 5.36 0.53
C ILE A 612 -3.62 4.45 1.56
N VAL A 613 -3.83 4.74 2.86
CA VAL A 613 -3.22 3.97 3.95
C VAL A 613 -3.63 2.50 3.84
N PHE A 614 -4.90 2.20 3.60
CA PHE A 614 -5.39 0.83 3.46
C PHE A 614 -4.80 0.12 2.23
N CYS A 615 -4.80 0.76 1.05
CA CYS A 615 -4.27 0.21 -0.18
C CYS A 615 -2.77 -0.15 -0.06
N CYS A 616 -1.99 0.68 0.64
CA CYS A 616 -0.55 0.51 0.77
C CYS A 616 -0.14 -0.37 1.96
N SER A 617 -1.09 -0.83 2.78
CA SER A 617 -0.82 -1.70 3.94
C SER A 617 -1.68 -2.96 3.90
N ALA A 618 -2.88 -2.91 4.46
CA ALA A 618 -3.78 -4.05 4.63
C ALA A 618 -4.13 -4.74 3.29
N LEU A 619 -4.43 -3.97 2.24
CA LEU A 619 -4.72 -4.56 0.93
C LEU A 619 -3.50 -5.29 0.37
N HIS A 620 -2.33 -4.65 0.38
CA HIS A 620 -1.07 -5.28 -0.05
C HIS A 620 -0.80 -6.56 0.73
N ALA A 621 -0.89 -6.53 2.05
CA ALA A 621 -0.69 -7.71 2.89
C ALA A 621 -1.63 -8.87 2.51
N ALA A 622 -2.93 -8.58 2.33
CA ALA A 622 -3.95 -9.58 1.99
C ALA A 622 -3.73 -10.25 0.63
N VAL A 623 -3.16 -9.53 -0.35
CA VAL A 623 -2.95 -10.06 -1.72
C VAL A 623 -1.50 -10.44 -1.99
N ASN A 624 -0.56 -10.16 -1.08
CA ASN A 624 0.87 -10.45 -1.25
C ASN A 624 1.33 -11.65 -0.41
N PHE A 625 1.09 -11.66 0.91
CA PHE A 625 1.69 -12.67 1.80
C PHE A 625 1.02 -14.04 1.70
N SER A 626 -0.17 -14.12 1.10
CA SER A 626 -0.85 -15.38 0.79
C SER A 626 -0.35 -16.06 -0.48
N GLN A 627 0.47 -15.40 -1.32
CA GLN A 627 0.76 -15.89 -2.67
C GLN A 627 1.38 -17.28 -2.68
N LEU A 628 2.43 -17.50 -1.89
CA LEU A 628 3.11 -18.79 -1.84
C LEU A 628 2.17 -19.88 -1.32
N ASP A 629 1.41 -19.60 -0.26
CA ASP A 629 0.52 -20.56 0.39
C ASP A 629 -0.46 -21.21 -0.59
N PHE A 630 -1.15 -20.39 -1.39
CA PHE A 630 -2.15 -20.86 -2.34
C PHE A 630 -1.56 -21.37 -3.66
N SER A 631 -0.34 -20.96 -4.01
CA SER A 631 0.28 -21.29 -5.31
C SER A 631 1.28 -22.44 -5.25
N LEU A 632 1.68 -22.89 -4.05
CA LEU A 632 2.70 -23.93 -3.90
C LEU A 632 2.29 -25.25 -4.54
N TRP A 633 0.99 -25.57 -4.48
CA TRP A 633 0.37 -26.58 -5.32
C TRP A 633 -0.03 -25.93 -6.66
N MET A 634 0.89 -25.99 -7.63
CA MET A 634 0.75 -25.28 -8.91
C MET A 634 -0.58 -25.55 -9.67
N PRO A 635 -1.18 -26.76 -9.66
CA PRO A 635 -2.49 -26.96 -10.29
C PRO A 635 -3.61 -26.05 -9.77
N ASN A 636 -3.49 -25.53 -8.54
CA ASN A 636 -4.42 -24.56 -7.96
C ASN A 636 -4.20 -23.12 -8.47
N CYS A 637 -3.00 -22.76 -8.94
CA CYS A 637 -2.68 -21.42 -9.44
C CYS A 637 -1.64 -21.48 -10.60
N PRO A 638 -1.97 -22.08 -11.75
CA PRO A 638 -1.01 -22.23 -12.84
C PRO A 638 -0.73 -20.88 -13.52
N ALA A 639 0.53 -20.46 -13.48
CA ALA A 639 0.98 -19.20 -14.06
C ALA A 639 1.06 -19.19 -15.59
N SER A 640 0.90 -20.34 -16.26
CA SER A 640 0.78 -20.46 -17.71
C SER A 640 0.05 -21.75 -18.07
N MET A 641 -0.51 -21.81 -19.27
CA MET A 641 -1.14 -23.00 -19.83
C MET A 641 -0.51 -23.32 -21.19
N LEU A 642 -0.12 -24.58 -21.42
CA LEU A 642 0.65 -25.03 -22.60
C LEU A 642 -0.22 -25.60 -23.74
N ARG A 643 -1.53 -25.71 -23.53
CA ARG A 643 -2.52 -26.13 -24.54
C ARG A 643 -3.67 -25.13 -24.56
N PRO A 644 -4.39 -24.97 -25.68
CA PRO A 644 -5.55 -24.07 -25.75
C PRO A 644 -6.72 -24.61 -24.91
N PRO A 645 -7.66 -23.75 -24.44
CA PRO A 645 -8.85 -24.19 -23.73
C PRO A 645 -9.62 -25.30 -24.49
N PRO A 646 -10.19 -26.29 -23.78
CA PRO A 646 -10.95 -27.37 -24.41
C PRO A 646 -12.15 -26.83 -25.19
N GLN A 647 -12.28 -27.25 -26.46
CA GLN A 647 -13.36 -26.80 -27.35
C GLN A 647 -14.59 -27.72 -27.33
N VAL A 648 -14.48 -28.92 -26.75
CA VAL A 648 -15.56 -29.91 -26.65
C VAL A 648 -15.51 -30.57 -25.27
N LYS A 649 -16.64 -31.12 -24.83
CA LYS A 649 -16.75 -31.92 -23.60
C LYS A 649 -16.47 -33.40 -23.87
N GLY A 650 -16.12 -34.14 -22.82
CA GLY A 650 -15.98 -35.59 -22.77
C GLY A 650 -14.65 -36.12 -23.29
N ALA A 651 -13.69 -35.24 -23.57
CA ALA A 651 -12.43 -35.60 -24.23
C ALA A 651 -11.21 -35.55 -23.33
N VAL A 652 -11.31 -34.90 -22.15
CA VAL A 652 -10.16 -34.69 -21.26
C VAL A 652 -9.96 -35.89 -20.34
N THR A 653 -8.73 -36.39 -20.27
CA THR A 653 -8.28 -37.39 -19.29
C THR A 653 -7.40 -36.79 -18.20
N GLU A 654 -7.07 -37.55 -17.15
CA GLU A 654 -6.12 -37.07 -16.12
C GLU A 654 -4.73 -36.78 -16.69
N ASP A 655 -4.23 -37.66 -17.58
CA ASP A 655 -2.95 -37.46 -18.27
C ASP A 655 -2.98 -36.22 -19.17
N ASP A 656 -4.13 -35.91 -19.77
CA ASP A 656 -4.30 -34.67 -20.52
C ASP A 656 -4.09 -33.46 -19.63
N ILE A 657 -4.67 -33.41 -18.42
CA ILE A 657 -4.57 -32.23 -17.53
C ILE A 657 -3.12 -31.85 -17.28
N VAL A 658 -2.24 -32.83 -16.99
CA VAL A 658 -0.82 -32.57 -16.74
C VAL A 658 -0.15 -31.90 -17.95
N SER A 659 -0.57 -32.24 -19.17
CA SER A 659 -0.04 -31.63 -20.39
C SER A 659 -0.47 -30.18 -20.63
N PHE A 660 -1.49 -29.67 -19.91
CA PHE A 660 -1.85 -28.24 -19.94
C PHE A 660 -0.96 -27.41 -19.02
N LEU A 661 -0.36 -28.00 -17.99
CA LEU A 661 0.34 -27.27 -16.94
C LEU A 661 1.72 -26.76 -17.40
N PRO A 662 2.29 -25.73 -16.75
CA PRO A 662 3.61 -25.19 -17.08
C PRO A 662 4.73 -26.24 -17.05
N ASP A 663 5.80 -25.95 -17.80
CA ASP A 663 7.05 -26.69 -17.68
C ASP A 663 7.62 -26.60 -16.25
N VAL A 664 8.45 -27.58 -15.90
CA VAL A 664 9.05 -27.72 -14.56
C VAL A 664 9.85 -26.48 -14.17
N ASN A 665 10.72 -25.97 -15.04
CA ASN A 665 11.52 -24.77 -14.75
C ASN A 665 10.66 -23.50 -14.60
N SER A 666 9.59 -23.36 -15.38
CA SER A 666 8.67 -22.22 -15.33
C SER A 666 7.89 -22.25 -14.01
N THR A 667 7.42 -23.43 -13.60
CA THR A 667 6.84 -23.66 -12.27
C THR A 667 7.81 -23.23 -11.16
N CYS A 668 9.06 -23.69 -11.22
CA CYS A 668 10.07 -23.36 -10.22
C CYS A 668 10.38 -21.86 -10.19
N ARG A 669 10.51 -21.19 -11.33
CA ARG A 669 10.77 -19.74 -11.41
C ARG A 669 9.67 -18.93 -10.74
N VAL A 670 8.41 -19.30 -10.96
CA VAL A 670 7.26 -18.65 -10.31
C VAL A 670 7.29 -18.90 -8.81
N LEU A 671 7.50 -20.15 -8.37
CA LEU A 671 7.58 -20.46 -6.94
C LEU A 671 8.75 -19.78 -6.23
N MET A 672 9.91 -19.62 -6.88
CA MET A 672 11.03 -18.84 -6.35
C MET A 672 10.67 -17.38 -6.16
N MET A 673 9.98 -16.78 -7.14
CA MET A 673 9.48 -15.42 -7.04
C MET A 673 8.48 -15.29 -5.89
N LEU A 674 7.46 -16.14 -5.83
CA LEU A 674 6.44 -16.06 -4.78
C LEU A 674 7.04 -16.33 -3.39
N ALA A 675 8.02 -17.22 -3.29
CA ALA A 675 8.73 -17.47 -2.03
C ALA A 675 9.57 -16.27 -1.57
N LEU A 676 10.06 -15.43 -2.48
CA LEU A 676 10.71 -14.18 -2.13
C LEU A 676 9.65 -13.13 -1.72
N LEU A 677 8.60 -12.96 -2.52
CA LEU A 677 7.59 -11.91 -2.31
C LEU A 677 6.71 -12.14 -1.07
N SER A 678 6.53 -13.39 -0.64
CA SER A 678 5.65 -13.74 0.50
C SER A 678 6.37 -13.72 1.85
N GLN A 679 7.64 -13.28 1.92
CA GLN A 679 8.41 -13.27 3.17
C GLN A 679 8.49 -11.87 3.75
N PRO A 680 7.99 -11.64 4.98
CA PRO A 680 8.20 -10.37 5.67
C PRO A 680 9.68 -10.05 5.84
N ALA A 681 10.03 -8.77 5.78
CA ALA A 681 11.39 -8.33 6.06
C ALA A 681 11.79 -8.60 7.52
N THR A 682 13.07 -8.89 7.80
CA THR A 682 13.55 -8.98 9.19
C THR A 682 13.54 -7.62 9.91
N ASN A 683 13.49 -6.52 9.16
CA ASN A 683 13.32 -5.16 9.68
C ASN A 683 11.89 -4.63 9.49
N PHE A 684 10.91 -5.55 9.46
CA PHE A 684 9.49 -5.30 9.34
C PHE A 684 8.98 -4.24 10.32
N VAL A 685 8.09 -3.37 9.85
CA VAL A 685 7.41 -2.35 10.67
C VAL A 685 5.90 -2.55 10.59
N ALA A 686 5.32 -3.05 11.69
CA ALA A 686 3.89 -3.32 11.79
C ALA A 686 3.03 -2.06 11.55
N LEU A 687 1.80 -2.28 11.09
CA LEU A 687 0.82 -1.23 10.81
C LEU A 687 0.68 -0.27 11.99
N CYS A 688 0.68 1.04 11.70
CA CYS A 688 0.62 2.14 12.66
C CYS A 688 1.74 2.16 13.70
N HIS A 689 2.88 1.52 13.43
CA HIS A 689 4.12 1.71 14.19
C HIS A 689 5.06 2.64 13.44
N TYR A 690 5.48 3.75 14.04
CA TYR A 690 6.22 4.78 13.32
C TYR A 690 7.61 5.00 13.91
N LYS A 691 8.60 5.24 13.05
CA LYS A 691 9.97 5.57 13.46
C LYS A 691 10.17 7.08 13.55
N GLU A 692 9.36 7.83 12.82
CA GLU A 692 9.40 9.27 12.65
C GLU A 692 9.04 9.97 13.96
N ALA A 693 9.81 11.00 14.33
CA ALA A 693 9.73 11.65 15.64
C ALA A 693 8.37 12.32 15.92
N ILE A 694 7.66 12.78 14.88
CA ILE A 694 6.34 13.41 15.00
C ILE A 694 5.34 12.52 15.76
N PHE A 695 5.37 11.21 15.54
CA PHE A 695 4.43 10.28 16.17
C PHE A 695 4.73 10.03 17.65
N ARG A 696 5.81 10.60 18.18
CA ARG A 696 6.16 10.57 19.62
C ARG A 696 5.73 11.86 20.33
N ASP A 697 5.29 12.89 19.61
CA ASP A 697 4.78 14.13 20.16
C ASP A 697 3.42 13.94 20.84
N ASP A 698 3.11 14.71 21.89
CA ASP A 698 2.06 14.33 22.84
C ASP A 698 0.66 14.14 22.21
N ALA A 699 0.26 15.00 21.27
CA ALA A 699 -1.03 14.86 20.59
C ALA A 699 -1.03 13.66 19.61
N HIS A 700 0.00 13.54 18.78
CA HIS A 700 0.11 12.48 17.77
C HIS A 700 0.31 11.11 18.41
N ARG A 701 1.13 11.02 19.45
CA ARG A 701 1.37 9.81 20.24
C ARG A 701 0.08 9.24 20.79
N ARG A 702 -0.81 10.10 21.32
CA ARG A 702 -2.13 9.66 21.80
C ARG A 702 -3.01 9.08 20.68
N LEU A 703 -2.97 9.66 19.47
CA LEU A 703 -3.68 9.09 18.33
C LEU A 703 -3.11 7.72 17.91
N VAL A 704 -1.78 7.60 17.92
CA VAL A 704 -1.08 6.34 17.60
C VAL A 704 -1.38 5.26 18.63
N GLU A 705 -1.31 5.57 19.92
CA GLU A 705 -1.64 4.65 21.01
C GLU A 705 -3.10 4.16 20.91
N ALA A 706 -4.03 5.05 20.57
CA ALA A 706 -5.44 4.70 20.39
C ALA A 706 -5.64 3.71 19.23
N VAL A 707 -5.08 3.98 18.05
CA VAL A 707 -5.23 3.06 16.91
C VAL A 707 -4.48 1.74 17.15
N GLN A 708 -3.31 1.75 17.79
CA GLN A 708 -2.58 0.54 18.13
C GLN A 708 -3.36 -0.36 19.10
N ALA A 709 -4.08 0.22 20.06
CA ALA A 709 -4.95 -0.53 20.96
C ALA A 709 -6.11 -1.21 20.21
N GLU A 710 -6.73 -0.51 19.25
CA GLU A 710 -7.79 -1.08 18.42
C GLU A 710 -7.26 -2.19 17.50
N LEU A 711 -6.11 -1.96 16.85
CA LEU A 711 -5.46 -2.98 16.02
C LEU A 711 -5.09 -4.21 16.85
N LYS A 712 -4.60 -4.04 18.07
CA LYS A 712 -4.36 -5.17 18.96
C LYS A 712 -5.62 -5.97 19.25
N ALA A 713 -6.75 -5.31 19.52
CA ALA A 713 -8.02 -6.02 19.72
C ALA A 713 -8.47 -6.79 18.47
N ILE A 714 -8.23 -6.23 17.27
CA ILE A 714 -8.48 -6.93 16.00
C ILE A 714 -7.59 -8.18 15.88
N THR A 715 -6.30 -8.08 16.20
CA THR A 715 -5.38 -9.24 16.21
C THR A 715 -5.86 -10.34 17.17
N ASP A 716 -6.27 -9.97 18.39
CA ASP A 716 -6.73 -10.92 19.40
C ASP A 716 -7.99 -11.66 18.91
N ASP A 717 -8.97 -10.94 18.34
CA ASP A 717 -10.19 -11.53 17.79
C ASP A 717 -9.95 -12.43 16.56
N ILE A 718 -9.05 -12.01 15.65
CA ILE A 718 -8.64 -12.82 14.49
C ILE A 718 -7.97 -14.11 14.96
N THR A 719 -7.13 -14.03 15.99
CA THR A 719 -6.45 -15.18 16.60
C THR A 719 -7.46 -16.15 17.21
N GLU A 720 -8.45 -15.64 17.96
CA GLU A 720 -9.51 -16.45 18.55
C GLU A 720 -10.33 -17.15 17.46
N ARG A 721 -10.84 -16.42 16.46
CA ARG A 721 -11.57 -17.00 15.34
C ARG A 721 -10.73 -18.08 14.63
N ASN A 722 -9.50 -17.75 14.26
CA ASN A 722 -8.64 -18.66 13.50
C ASN A 722 -8.30 -19.94 14.25
N SER A 723 -8.30 -19.93 15.58
CA SER A 723 -8.11 -21.14 16.40
C SER A 723 -9.23 -22.18 16.24
N GLN A 724 -10.40 -21.75 15.74
CA GLN A 724 -11.58 -22.59 15.52
C GLN A 724 -11.78 -22.98 14.06
N LEU A 725 -10.95 -22.46 13.15
CA LEU A 725 -11.02 -22.74 11.72
C LEU A 725 -10.06 -23.87 11.34
N GLU A 726 -10.51 -24.75 10.46
CA GLU A 726 -9.64 -25.78 9.87
C GLU A 726 -8.56 -25.14 8.98
N LEU A 727 -8.95 -24.10 8.23
CA LEU A 727 -8.05 -23.23 7.48
C LEU A 727 -8.10 -21.80 8.03
N PRO A 728 -7.10 -21.39 8.84
CA PRO A 728 -6.97 -20.02 9.32
C PRO A 728 -6.88 -18.98 8.19
N TYR A 729 -7.40 -17.78 8.42
CA TYR A 729 -7.17 -16.60 7.56
C TYR A 729 -6.37 -15.54 8.33
N PRO A 730 -5.02 -15.54 8.25
CA PRO A 730 -4.17 -14.64 9.05
C PRO A 730 -3.77 -13.34 8.31
N TYR A 731 -4.03 -13.23 7.00
CA TYR A 731 -3.38 -12.23 6.13
C TYR A 731 -3.78 -10.78 6.40
N LEU A 732 -4.86 -10.57 7.17
CA LEU A 732 -5.30 -9.26 7.65
C LEU A 732 -5.14 -9.11 9.17
N SER A 733 -4.38 -9.98 9.83
CA SER A 733 -4.00 -9.75 11.22
C SER A 733 -3.03 -8.56 11.30
N PRO A 734 -3.33 -7.50 12.09
CA PRO A 734 -2.52 -6.27 12.13
C PRO A 734 -1.02 -6.45 12.42
N ASP A 735 -0.65 -7.48 13.18
CA ASP A 735 0.73 -7.85 13.50
C ASP A 735 1.49 -8.48 12.31
N CYS A 736 0.77 -8.88 11.26
CA CYS A 736 1.30 -9.39 9.99
C CYS A 736 1.21 -8.36 8.85
N ILE A 737 0.72 -7.14 9.10
CA ILE A 737 0.57 -6.09 8.10
C ILE A 737 1.71 -5.06 8.24
N GLU A 738 2.46 -4.83 7.17
CA GLU A 738 3.47 -3.77 7.12
C GLU A 738 2.82 -2.41 6.85
N ASN A 739 3.40 -1.31 7.32
CA ASN A 739 2.89 0.03 7.04
C ASN A 739 2.80 0.39 5.56
N SER A 740 3.62 -0.24 4.71
CA SER A 740 3.85 0.21 3.34
C SER A 740 4.17 -0.97 2.41
N VAL A 741 4.02 -0.74 1.11
CA VAL A 741 4.44 -1.69 0.08
C VAL A 741 5.96 -1.69 -0.04
N ALA A 742 6.61 -2.63 0.64
CA ALA A 742 8.07 -2.73 0.74
C ALA A 742 8.67 -4.01 0.13
N ILE A 743 7.85 -4.87 -0.47
CA ILE A 743 8.26 -6.10 -1.16
C ILE A 743 7.40 -6.37 -2.38
#